data_AF-A0A139IHE9-F1
#
_entry.id   AF-A0A139IHE9-F1
#
_cell.length_a   1.000
_cell.length_b   1.000
_cell.length_c   1.000
_cell.angle_alpha   90.00
_cell.angle_beta   90.00
_cell.angle_gamma   90.00
#
_symmetry.space_group_name_H-M   'P 1'
#
loop_
_entity.id
_entity.type
_entity.pdbx_description
1 polymer ?
#
loop_
_entity_poly.entity_id
_entity_poly.type
_entity_poly.pdbx_seq_one_letter_code
_entity_poly.pdbx_strand_id
1 'polypeptide(L)'
;MSSTNAALRTLLRTPASLRPLLAQKALYHSYEHPDPPPYQEAESRILSAALTHVPTHGFTKESLCRGAKDAGYLEISTNLFRRGAFDLILYHLVTQRLALQDGVRFPPDQKLGLGRKIRSLVLSRLHANHQSGVLPRWQEALGQMSLAENIAASLRELGLLSDEMWFLAGDESVDSSWYTKRATLGGVYAASEVYMTTDQSTGFRDTEEFLDRRLEETSSKNMGKRKRNGQQAAAAAVAVKKQELPAETVESPYSVVALEDVEIVVETLQTLAEHPSIIKSKACKHLRTAVFEFRKACTTGVNAAEGNSLTSRISAALTDAKYTDALILLAEMRIRQETPTLGALCRWIRSIDVVSGLSHQHQHLSKVNDARYANNSALLRVVDAVLRVTGPADPTRSDCAKRLGPIALQATWHLRVAKEPTQQLLASIADKSIFTSNPANIKHSFRILEHTPGPLRKPPNMHPAILYASKNDTILLSNPPPHTQCHQHPALSDLRVIQDVLSPEECRSIVAAGESIDFIPDAPIRDDGSETSILAHNFYWIVDQSFHDRLWQRVKAFVPDSVSGRKVRGINRRFRVYRYVPGAEYRCHIDGAWPPSGIDPVTDAYQYDSSPSDAKQSSLFTFLIYLNDDFKGGETTFFIPSVEEGVINAYPVKPIMGSVAVFPHGEAKGALLHEGTGVTEGAKYVIRTDVEYDVKATQ
;
A
#
# COMPACT_ATOMS: atom_id res chain seq x y z
N MET A 1 -4.58 -66.11 17.24
CA MET A 1 -4.93 -64.75 16.80
C MET A 1 -3.77 -63.81 17.13
N SER A 2 -2.82 -63.69 16.20
CA SER A 2 -1.65 -62.81 16.31
C SER A 2 -1.35 -62.31 14.90
N SER A 3 -1.61 -61.03 14.65
CA SER A 3 -1.06 -60.22 13.57
C SER A 3 -1.96 -59.01 13.40
N THR A 4 -1.54 -57.86 13.93
CA THR A 4 -1.91 -56.48 13.51
C THR A 4 -1.38 -55.50 14.55
N ASN A 5 -0.05 -55.34 14.66
CA ASN A 5 0.52 -54.17 15.34
C ASN A 5 1.99 -53.89 14.97
N ALA A 6 2.38 -54.22 13.73
CA ALA A 6 3.74 -53.99 13.24
C ALA A 6 3.86 -52.88 12.18
N ALA A 7 2.76 -52.36 11.61
CA ALA A 7 2.83 -51.41 10.49
C ALA A 7 2.80 -49.92 10.89
N LEU A 8 2.44 -49.57 12.14
CA LEU A 8 2.29 -48.17 12.58
C LEU A 8 3.49 -47.59 13.33
N ARG A 9 4.54 -48.37 13.58
CA ARG A 9 5.75 -47.92 14.30
C ARG A 9 6.89 -47.42 13.40
N THR A 10 6.72 -47.42 12.08
CA THR A 10 7.81 -47.14 11.12
C THR A 10 7.72 -45.77 10.44
N LEU A 11 6.71 -44.94 10.74
CA LEU A 11 6.49 -43.65 10.05
C LEU A 11 6.92 -42.39 10.83
N LEU A 12 7.56 -42.52 12.00
CA LEU A 12 8.05 -41.38 12.78
C LEU A 12 9.47 -41.61 13.30
N ARG A 13 10.41 -41.97 12.43
CA ARG A 13 11.85 -41.89 12.72
C ARG A 13 12.48 -40.80 11.85
N THR A 14 12.44 -39.57 12.35
CA THR A 14 13.28 -38.48 11.85
C THR A 14 14.77 -38.88 11.95
N PRO A 15 15.59 -38.59 10.93
CA PRO A 15 17.02 -38.91 10.93
C PRO A 15 17.74 -38.30 12.14
N ALA A 16 18.75 -39.00 12.67
CA ALA A 16 19.54 -38.55 13.81
C ALA A 16 20.27 -37.21 13.56
N SER A 17 20.47 -36.83 12.30
CA SER A 17 21.06 -35.54 11.89
C SER A 17 20.12 -34.33 12.05
N LEU A 18 18.81 -34.54 12.18
CA LEU A 18 17.81 -33.47 12.38
C LEU A 18 17.42 -33.27 13.86
N ARG A 19 17.92 -34.13 14.77
CA ARG A 19 17.65 -34.00 16.20
C ARG A 19 18.16 -32.71 16.86
N PRO A 20 19.29 -32.09 16.47
CA PRO A 20 19.72 -30.84 17.08
C PRO A 20 18.89 -29.63 16.60
N LEU A 21 18.23 -29.72 15.44
CA LEU A 21 17.37 -28.65 14.89
C LEU A 21 15.96 -28.64 15.49
N LEU A 22 15.45 -29.80 15.93
CA LEU A 22 14.15 -29.92 16.63
C LEU A 22 14.25 -29.70 18.15
N ALA A 23 15.46 -29.56 18.69
CA ALA A 23 15.72 -29.26 20.09
C ALA A 23 15.93 -27.76 20.37
N GLN A 24 15.93 -26.92 19.33
CA GLN A 24 15.92 -25.47 19.52
C GLN A 24 14.52 -25.05 19.98
N LYS A 25 14.40 -24.72 21.27
CA LYS A 25 13.28 -23.92 21.75
C LYS A 25 13.27 -22.64 20.91
N ALA A 26 12.19 -22.41 20.16
CA ALA A 26 12.00 -21.16 19.45
C ALA A 26 11.94 -20.04 20.50
N LEU A 27 13.01 -19.28 20.61
CA LEU A 27 13.06 -18.07 21.43
C LEU A 27 12.33 -16.98 20.65
N TYR A 28 11.53 -16.18 21.35
CA TYR A 28 10.74 -15.10 20.75
C TYR A 28 11.62 -14.00 20.13
N HIS A 29 12.87 -13.88 20.57
CA HIS A 29 13.86 -12.93 20.05
C HIS A 29 14.86 -13.63 19.12
N SER A 30 15.16 -13.00 17.98
CA SER A 30 16.15 -13.48 17.02
C SER A 30 17.54 -12.92 17.35
N TYR A 31 18.53 -13.79 17.49
CA TYR A 31 19.94 -13.40 17.69
C TYR A 31 20.71 -13.18 16.38
N GLU A 32 20.11 -13.55 15.25
CA GLU A 32 20.80 -13.61 13.95
C GLU A 32 20.67 -12.29 13.16
N HIS A 33 19.81 -11.38 13.60
CA HIS A 33 19.56 -10.11 12.95
C HIS A 33 19.51 -8.98 13.99
N PRO A 34 20.57 -8.15 14.11
CA PRO A 34 20.50 -6.97 14.95
C PRO A 34 19.45 -6.00 14.37
N ASP A 35 18.55 -5.51 15.22
CA ASP A 35 17.59 -4.49 14.82
C ASP A 35 18.31 -3.19 14.42
N PRO A 36 17.81 -2.46 13.42
CA PRO A 36 18.38 -1.16 13.06
C PRO A 36 18.29 -0.19 14.26
N PRO A 37 19.21 0.78 14.38
CA PRO A 37 19.19 1.73 15.49
C PRO A 37 17.87 2.51 15.49
N PRO A 38 17.24 2.74 16.66
CA PRO A 38 15.89 3.29 16.76
C PRO A 38 15.78 4.77 16.37
N TYR A 39 16.92 5.47 16.28
CA TYR A 39 17.01 6.89 15.90
C TYR A 39 18.08 7.07 14.84
N GLN A 40 17.87 8.02 13.92
CA GLN A 40 18.90 8.38 12.95
C GLN A 40 20.07 9.11 13.63
N GLU A 41 21.22 9.17 12.96
CA GLU A 41 22.44 9.78 13.52
C GLU A 41 22.21 11.24 13.95
N ALA A 42 21.55 12.05 13.11
CA ALA A 42 21.27 13.46 13.42
C ALA A 42 20.30 13.62 14.61
N GLU A 43 19.22 12.83 14.65
CA GLU A 43 18.26 12.83 15.76
C GLU A 43 18.95 12.44 17.07
N SER A 44 19.75 11.37 17.02
CA SER A 44 20.48 10.88 18.19
C SER A 44 21.50 11.92 18.69
N ARG A 45 22.20 12.62 17.81
CA ARG A 45 23.14 13.70 18.20
C ARG A 45 22.43 14.88 18.86
N ILE A 46 21.28 15.30 18.34
CA ILE A 46 20.51 16.41 18.91
C ILE A 46 19.89 16.01 20.26
N LEU A 47 19.25 14.84 20.34
CA LEU A 47 18.56 14.37 21.55
C LEU A 47 19.54 14.03 22.67
N SER A 48 20.68 13.40 22.36
CA SER A 48 21.73 13.14 23.36
C SER A 48 22.34 14.44 23.89
N ALA A 49 22.60 15.43 23.03
CA ALA A 49 23.04 16.76 23.46
C ALA A 49 21.96 17.45 24.30
N ALA A 50 20.68 17.37 23.92
CA ALA A 50 19.56 17.96 24.65
C ALA A 50 19.39 17.38 26.05
N LEU A 51 19.67 16.08 26.25
CA LEU A 51 19.62 15.45 27.58
C LEU A 51 20.57 16.10 28.59
N THR A 52 21.71 16.63 28.14
CA THR A 52 22.67 17.31 29.04
C THR A 52 22.11 18.61 29.63
N HIS A 53 21.08 19.20 29.01
CA HIS A 53 20.40 20.42 29.47
C HIS A 53 19.17 20.14 30.35
N VAL A 54 18.70 18.90 30.42
CA VAL A 54 17.51 18.52 31.20
C VAL A 54 17.65 18.80 32.71
N PRO A 55 18.80 18.56 33.38
CA PRO A 55 18.91 18.84 34.83
C PRO A 55 18.60 20.30 35.18
N THR A 56 18.92 21.24 34.28
CA THR A 56 18.73 22.68 34.48
C THR A 56 17.40 23.18 33.91
N HIS A 57 17.05 22.80 32.67
CA HIS A 57 15.91 23.36 31.92
C HIS A 57 14.70 22.40 31.79
N GLY A 58 14.79 21.19 32.36
CA GLY A 58 13.72 20.19 32.31
C GLY A 58 13.50 19.56 30.93
N PHE A 59 12.45 18.75 30.81
CA PHE A 59 12.01 18.18 29.54
C PHE A 59 11.17 19.21 28.78
N THR A 60 11.85 20.16 28.14
CA THR A 60 11.23 21.31 27.48
C THR A 60 11.75 21.51 26.05
N LYS A 61 11.03 22.32 25.27
CA LYS A 61 11.48 22.75 23.94
C LYS A 61 12.81 23.50 24.02
N GLU A 62 13.08 24.20 25.12
CA GLU A 62 14.34 24.91 25.34
C GLU A 62 15.54 23.95 25.39
N SER A 63 15.42 22.84 26.13
CA SER A 63 16.46 21.79 26.17
C SER A 63 16.75 21.22 24.78
N LEU A 64 15.71 21.03 23.96
CA LEU A 64 15.85 20.58 22.57
C LEU A 64 16.55 21.62 21.68
N CYS A 65 16.17 22.90 21.78
CA CYS A 65 16.81 23.97 21.01
C CYS A 65 18.30 24.12 21.38
N ARG A 66 18.64 24.00 22.67
CA ARG A 66 20.03 24.04 23.16
C ARG A 66 20.81 22.82 22.68
N GLY A 67 20.23 21.62 22.77
CA GLY A 67 20.84 20.40 22.22
C GLY A 67 21.09 20.46 20.72
N ALA A 68 20.16 21.05 19.95
CA ALA A 68 20.34 21.25 18.51
C ALA A 68 21.54 22.16 18.22
N LYS A 69 21.66 23.29 18.94
CA LYS A 69 22.81 24.20 18.81
C LYS A 69 24.13 23.52 19.15
N ASP A 70 24.18 22.79 20.27
CA ASP A 70 25.40 22.12 20.73
C ASP A 70 25.84 21.00 19.78
N ALA A 71 24.89 20.33 19.14
CA ALA A 71 25.15 19.33 18.11
C ALA A 71 25.56 19.93 16.74
N GLY A 72 25.61 21.26 16.62
CA GLY A 72 26.00 21.97 15.40
C GLY A 72 24.87 22.20 14.40
N TYR A 73 23.62 22.08 14.84
CA TYR A 73 22.43 22.26 14.02
C TYR A 73 21.70 23.58 14.35
N LEU A 74 20.91 24.07 13.39
CA LEU A 74 20.05 25.23 13.56
C LEU A 74 18.86 24.88 14.48
N GLU A 75 18.30 25.86 15.19
CA GLU A 75 17.13 25.64 16.06
C GLU A 75 15.92 25.08 15.30
N ILE A 76 15.76 25.42 14.02
CA ILE A 76 14.70 24.90 13.15
C ILE A 76 14.73 23.38 13.02
N SER A 77 15.89 22.74 13.24
CA SER A 77 16.03 21.28 13.26
C SER A 77 15.23 20.61 14.37
N THR A 78 14.78 21.35 15.38
CA THR A 78 13.85 20.83 16.39
C THR A 78 12.49 20.42 15.82
N ASN A 79 12.14 20.87 14.61
CA ASN A 79 10.94 20.42 13.88
C ASN A 79 11.01 18.94 13.44
N LEU A 80 12.18 18.29 13.53
CA LEU A 80 12.29 16.83 13.38
C LEU A 80 11.47 16.09 14.45
N PHE A 81 11.33 16.70 15.65
CA PHE A 81 10.67 16.11 16.81
C PHE A 81 9.21 16.57 16.89
N ARG A 82 8.30 15.81 16.27
CA ARG A 82 6.88 16.16 16.15
C ARG A 82 6.16 16.24 17.50
N ARG A 83 6.61 15.49 18.50
CA ARG A 83 6.04 15.51 19.85
C ARG A 83 6.79 16.48 20.77
N GLY A 84 7.71 17.27 20.20
CA GLY A 84 8.50 18.26 20.91
C GLY A 84 9.24 17.63 22.09
N ALA A 85 9.05 18.21 23.28
CA ALA A 85 9.72 17.77 24.50
C ALA A 85 9.50 16.29 24.85
N PHE A 86 8.38 15.69 24.42
CA PHE A 86 8.12 14.28 24.67
C PHE A 86 9.07 13.36 23.90
N ASP A 87 9.55 13.73 22.72
CA ASP A 87 10.54 12.93 21.98
C ASP A 87 11.88 12.84 22.75
N LEU A 88 12.21 13.85 23.57
CA LEU A 88 13.36 13.80 24.48
C LEU A 88 13.17 12.78 25.62
N ILE A 89 11.95 12.70 26.18
CA ILE A 89 11.60 11.69 27.17
C ILE A 89 11.66 10.30 26.53
N LEU A 90 11.06 10.15 25.35
CA LEU A 90 11.02 8.88 24.63
C LEU A 90 12.43 8.39 24.26
N TYR A 91 13.30 9.30 23.83
CA TYR A 91 14.71 9.00 23.57
C TYR A 91 15.42 8.47 24.81
N HIS A 92 15.23 9.11 25.97
CA HIS A 92 15.79 8.63 27.23
C HIS A 92 15.25 7.25 27.60
N LEU A 93 13.93 7.01 27.48
CA LEU A 93 13.33 5.70 27.78
C LEU A 93 13.91 4.57 26.91
N VAL A 94 13.99 4.80 25.60
CA VAL A 94 14.49 3.82 24.63
C VAL A 94 15.98 3.55 24.83
N THR A 95 16.79 4.60 24.94
CA THR A 95 18.26 4.44 25.09
C THR A 95 18.62 3.75 26.40
N GLN A 96 17.96 4.10 27.50
CA GLN A 96 18.19 3.42 28.79
C GLN A 96 17.68 1.98 28.81
N ARG A 97 16.64 1.64 28.02
CA ARG A 97 16.22 0.24 27.84
C ARG A 97 17.29 -0.56 27.11
N LEU A 98 17.77 -0.07 25.97
CA LEU A 98 18.77 -0.77 25.16
C LEU A 98 20.12 -0.89 25.88
N ALA A 99 20.49 0.11 26.67
CA ALA A 99 21.70 0.08 27.47
C ALA A 99 21.71 -1.01 28.57
N LEU A 100 20.56 -1.62 28.91
CA LEU A 100 20.51 -2.69 29.93
C LEU A 100 21.29 -3.93 29.53
N GLN A 101 21.32 -4.26 28.23
CA GLN A 101 22.06 -5.42 27.73
C GLN A 101 23.56 -5.29 27.98
N ASP A 102 24.09 -4.07 27.84
CA ASP A 102 25.51 -3.78 28.05
C ASP A 102 25.83 -3.51 29.51
N GLY A 103 24.91 -2.87 30.25
CA GLY A 103 25.10 -2.44 31.63
C GLY A 103 24.98 -3.56 32.66
N VAL A 104 24.23 -4.63 32.39
CA VAL A 104 24.02 -5.75 33.32
C VAL A 104 24.39 -7.07 32.66
N ARG A 105 25.59 -7.58 33.00
CA ARG A 105 26.05 -8.90 32.55
C ARG A 105 25.96 -9.91 33.69
N PHE A 106 25.21 -10.97 33.47
CA PHE A 106 25.14 -12.10 34.41
C PHE A 106 26.21 -13.13 34.02
N PRO A 107 27.24 -13.37 34.87
CA PRO A 107 28.25 -14.38 34.57
C PRO A 107 27.62 -15.78 34.47
N PRO A 108 28.00 -16.61 33.48
CA PRO A 108 27.44 -17.95 33.30
C PRO A 108 27.71 -18.87 34.51
N ASP A 109 28.75 -18.56 35.29
CA ASP A 109 29.21 -19.38 36.43
C ASP A 109 28.40 -19.16 37.72
N GLN A 110 27.56 -18.11 37.78
CA GLN A 110 26.78 -17.76 38.98
C GLN A 110 25.30 -18.13 38.78
N LYS A 111 24.83 -19.17 39.49
CA LYS A 111 23.42 -19.61 39.49
C LYS A 111 22.51 -18.62 40.24
N LEU A 112 22.31 -17.44 39.67
CA LEU A 112 21.32 -16.47 40.13
C LEU A 112 19.92 -16.91 39.66
N GLY A 113 18.98 -17.00 40.61
CA GLY A 113 17.58 -17.28 40.29
C GLY A 113 16.94 -16.15 39.49
N LEU A 114 15.93 -16.49 38.67
CA LEU A 114 15.28 -15.56 37.74
C LEU A 114 14.77 -14.28 38.43
N GLY A 115 14.18 -14.40 39.62
CA GLY A 115 13.73 -13.23 40.40
C GLY A 115 14.86 -12.29 40.84
N ARG A 116 16.04 -12.81 41.17
CA ARG A 116 17.21 -11.98 41.52
C ARG A 116 17.78 -11.26 40.30
N LYS A 117 17.76 -11.91 39.13
CA LYS A 117 18.15 -11.26 37.86
C LYS A 117 17.20 -10.12 37.51
N ILE A 118 15.89 -10.34 37.62
CA ILE A 118 14.88 -9.31 37.39
C ILE A 118 15.04 -8.14 38.36
N ARG A 119 15.22 -8.41 39.67
CA ARG A 119 15.52 -7.37 40.67
C ARG A 119 16.72 -6.52 40.24
N SER A 120 17.82 -7.16 39.83
CA SER A 120 19.03 -6.47 39.40
C SER A 120 18.80 -5.58 38.17
N LEU A 121 18.03 -6.06 37.18
CA LEU A 121 17.72 -5.31 35.97
C LEU A 121 16.81 -4.11 36.26
N VAL A 122 15.79 -4.30 37.10
CA VAL A 122 14.88 -3.21 37.52
C VAL A 122 15.64 -2.12 38.26
N LEU A 123 16.48 -2.50 39.24
CA LEU A 123 17.31 -1.53 39.99
C LEU A 123 18.30 -0.81 39.09
N SER A 124 18.96 -1.51 38.18
CA SER A 124 19.87 -0.89 37.22
C SER A 124 19.15 0.14 36.36
N ARG A 125 17.94 -0.18 35.86
CA ARG A 125 17.14 0.75 35.07
C ARG A 125 16.68 1.96 35.87
N LEU A 126 16.26 1.78 37.12
CA LEU A 126 15.86 2.89 38.01
C LEU A 126 17.04 3.81 38.31
N HIS A 127 18.20 3.25 38.67
CA HIS A 127 19.43 4.02 38.92
C HIS A 127 19.93 4.76 37.67
N ALA A 128 19.65 4.27 36.46
CA ALA A 128 19.97 4.98 35.23
C ALA A 128 19.32 6.39 35.15
N ASN A 129 18.13 6.60 35.74
CA ASN A 129 17.51 7.94 35.82
C ASN A 129 18.29 8.88 36.76
N HIS A 130 18.89 8.34 37.82
CA HIS A 130 19.77 9.11 38.71
C HIS A 130 21.12 9.40 38.05
N GLN A 131 21.75 8.39 37.44
CA GLN A 131 23.08 8.50 36.81
C GLN A 131 23.09 9.46 35.62
N SER A 132 21.98 9.55 34.88
CA SER A 132 21.80 10.51 33.78
C SER A 132 21.46 11.93 34.25
N GLY A 133 21.27 12.16 35.55
CA GLY A 133 20.96 13.48 36.12
C GLY A 133 19.53 13.96 35.88
N VAL A 134 18.66 13.14 35.28
CA VAL A 134 17.28 13.55 34.95
C VAL A 134 16.29 13.38 36.10
N LEU A 135 16.65 12.61 37.14
CA LEU A 135 15.79 12.30 38.29
C LEU A 135 15.09 13.52 38.93
N PRO A 136 15.77 14.68 39.16
CA PRO A 136 15.12 15.85 39.77
C PRO A 136 13.95 16.42 38.94
N ARG A 137 13.94 16.16 37.63
CA ARG A 137 12.90 16.60 36.68
C ARG A 137 12.00 15.46 36.22
N TRP A 138 12.14 14.27 36.81
CA TRP A 138 11.47 13.06 36.34
C TRP A 138 9.96 13.06 36.64
N GLN A 139 9.51 13.77 37.67
CA GLN A 139 8.07 13.97 37.92
C GLN A 139 7.39 14.75 36.79
N GLU A 140 8.07 15.74 36.20
CA GLU A 140 7.57 16.47 35.04
C GLU A 140 7.46 15.55 33.81
N ALA A 141 8.45 14.67 33.61
CA ALA A 141 8.42 13.66 32.56
C ALA A 141 7.26 12.68 32.74
N LEU A 142 7.03 12.17 33.97
CA LEU A 142 5.89 11.30 34.31
C LEU A 142 4.55 11.99 34.03
N GLY A 143 4.45 13.29 34.30
CA GLY A 143 3.29 14.11 33.94
C GLY A 143 3.06 14.16 32.43
N GLN A 144 4.11 14.45 31.63
CA GLN A 144 4.02 14.49 30.16
C GLN A 144 3.68 13.11 29.56
N MET A 145 4.24 12.03 30.10
CA MET A 145 3.93 10.65 29.70
C MET A 145 2.47 10.28 29.94
N SER A 146 1.83 10.89 30.94
CA SER A 146 0.44 10.60 31.32
C SER A 146 -0.60 11.35 30.47
N LEU A 147 -0.17 12.29 29.61
CA LEU A 147 -1.07 13.01 28.70
C LEU A 147 -1.67 12.04 27.66
N ALA A 148 -2.93 12.27 27.27
CA ALA A 148 -3.67 11.37 26.37
C ALA A 148 -2.95 11.15 25.02
N GLU A 149 -2.26 12.17 24.52
CA GLU A 149 -1.46 12.11 23.28
C GLU A 149 -0.18 11.25 23.41
N ASN A 150 0.35 11.10 24.63
CA ASN A 150 1.65 10.47 24.89
C ASN A 150 1.53 9.08 25.54
N ILE A 151 0.44 8.82 26.27
CA ILE A 151 0.26 7.62 27.09
C ILE A 151 0.39 6.32 26.30
N ALA A 152 -0.06 6.29 25.04
CA ALA A 152 0.06 5.11 24.19
C ALA A 152 1.52 4.77 23.86
N ALA A 153 2.37 5.78 23.62
CA ALA A 153 3.79 5.58 23.37
C ALA A 153 4.54 5.20 24.65
N SER A 154 4.22 5.85 25.77
CA SER A 154 4.81 5.53 27.09
C SER A 154 4.49 4.11 27.54
N LEU A 155 3.23 3.66 27.40
CA LEU A 155 2.83 2.29 27.73
C LEU A 155 3.48 1.25 26.80
N ARG A 156 3.68 1.59 25.52
CA ARG A 156 4.40 0.72 24.58
C ARG A 156 5.85 0.52 25.04
N GLU A 157 6.56 1.59 25.35
CA GLU A 157 7.94 1.47 25.84
C GLU A 157 8.04 0.77 27.20
N LEU A 158 7.08 0.98 28.10
CA LEU A 158 7.01 0.22 29.36
C LEU A 158 6.85 -1.29 29.09
N GLY A 159 6.01 -1.65 28.12
CA GLY A 159 5.85 -3.04 27.67
C GLY A 159 7.14 -3.63 27.11
N LEU A 160 7.83 -2.88 26.23
CA LEU A 160 9.12 -3.29 25.66
C LEU A 160 10.21 -3.40 26.73
N LEU A 161 10.24 -2.50 27.71
CA LEU A 161 11.17 -2.57 28.83
C LEU A 161 10.95 -3.83 29.66
N SER A 162 9.70 -4.15 29.97
CA SER A 162 9.38 -5.38 30.70
C SER A 162 9.75 -6.63 29.92
N ASP A 163 9.56 -6.62 28.60
CA ASP A 163 9.94 -7.72 27.71
C ASP A 163 11.46 -7.92 27.71
N GLU A 164 12.22 -6.84 27.50
CA GLU A 164 13.68 -6.81 27.54
C GLU A 164 14.25 -7.36 28.86
N MET A 165 13.68 -6.95 30.00
CA MET A 165 14.13 -7.45 31.31
C MET A 165 13.91 -8.95 31.47
N TRP A 166 12.77 -9.49 31.02
CA TRP A 166 12.52 -10.93 31.05
C TRP A 166 13.43 -11.68 30.09
N PHE A 167 13.69 -11.12 28.91
CA PHE A 167 14.61 -11.67 27.94
C PHE A 167 16.05 -11.76 28.51
N LEU A 168 16.59 -10.65 29.02
CA LEU A 168 17.93 -10.61 29.62
C LEU A 168 18.06 -11.49 30.88
N ALA A 169 16.97 -11.71 31.62
CA ALA A 169 16.95 -12.64 32.74
C ALA A 169 17.00 -14.12 32.30
N GLY A 170 16.65 -14.41 31.04
CA GLY A 170 16.61 -15.75 30.45
C GLY A 170 15.24 -16.43 30.56
N ASP A 171 14.15 -15.67 30.47
CA ASP A 171 12.79 -16.22 30.42
C ASP A 171 12.52 -16.89 29.06
N GLU A 172 12.02 -18.13 29.10
CA GLU A 172 11.68 -18.93 27.90
C GLU A 172 10.15 -19.15 27.78
N SER A 173 9.34 -18.32 28.44
CA SER A 173 7.89 -18.55 28.50
C SER A 173 7.24 -18.25 27.15
N VAL A 174 6.42 -19.17 26.67
CA VAL A 174 5.66 -19.04 25.40
C VAL A 174 4.15 -19.23 25.59
N ASP A 175 3.71 -19.40 26.83
CA ASP A 175 2.32 -19.65 27.20
C ASP A 175 1.64 -18.39 27.77
N SER A 176 0.43 -18.52 28.30
CA SER A 176 -0.32 -17.39 28.91
C SER A 176 0.44 -16.68 30.05
N SER A 177 1.46 -17.31 30.64
CA SER A 177 2.32 -16.67 31.64
C SER A 177 3.17 -15.55 31.03
N TRP A 178 3.44 -15.57 29.72
CA TRP A 178 4.14 -14.51 29.00
C TRP A 178 3.49 -13.13 29.20
N TYR A 179 2.16 -13.06 29.03
CA TYR A 179 1.38 -11.82 29.19
C TYR A 179 1.34 -11.37 30.65
N THR A 180 1.09 -12.32 31.55
CA THR A 180 0.95 -12.04 32.98
C THR A 180 2.26 -11.53 33.58
N LYS A 181 3.40 -12.13 33.22
CA LYS A 181 4.73 -11.73 33.66
C LYS A 181 5.08 -10.31 33.23
N ARG A 182 4.78 -9.94 31.98
CA ARG A 182 5.10 -8.62 31.42
C ARG A 182 4.19 -7.52 31.96
N ALA A 183 2.89 -7.77 32.04
CA ALA A 183 1.95 -6.83 32.63
C ALA A 183 2.28 -6.56 34.11
N THR A 184 2.60 -7.62 34.87
CA THR A 184 2.92 -7.51 36.29
C THR A 184 4.25 -6.78 36.51
N LEU A 185 5.31 -7.15 35.79
CA LEU A 185 6.62 -6.51 35.93
C LEU A 185 6.57 -5.04 35.49
N GLY A 186 5.88 -4.71 34.40
CA GLY A 186 5.65 -3.32 33.98
C GLY A 186 4.96 -2.50 35.08
N GLY A 187 3.94 -3.07 35.75
CA GLY A 187 3.28 -2.43 36.89
C GLY A 187 4.20 -2.24 38.10
N VAL A 188 5.02 -3.23 38.44
CA VAL A 188 6.02 -3.13 39.53
C VAL A 188 7.06 -2.06 39.22
N TYR A 189 7.58 -2.02 38.00
CA TYR A 189 8.52 -1.00 37.55
C TYR A 189 7.92 0.40 37.67
N ALA A 190 6.75 0.63 37.07
CA ALA A 190 6.10 1.94 37.08
C ALA A 190 5.80 2.43 38.51
N ALA A 191 5.34 1.54 39.40
CA ALA A 191 5.10 1.90 40.80
C ALA A 191 6.39 2.26 41.55
N SER A 192 7.49 1.54 41.28
CA SER A 192 8.80 1.79 41.91
C SER A 192 9.45 3.06 41.36
N GLU A 193 9.27 3.34 40.07
CA GLU A 193 9.76 4.57 39.42
C GLU A 193 9.08 5.82 39.99
N VAL A 194 7.76 5.79 40.20
CA VAL A 194 7.03 6.89 40.85
C VAL A 194 7.53 7.07 42.29
N TYR A 195 7.68 5.98 43.05
CA TYR A 195 8.16 6.02 44.43
C TYR A 195 9.56 6.67 44.53
N MET A 196 10.46 6.29 43.63
CA MET A 196 11.84 6.79 43.58
C MET A 196 11.92 8.31 43.45
N THR A 197 10.94 8.96 42.79
CA THR A 197 10.93 10.43 42.67
C THR A 197 10.73 11.16 43.99
N THR A 198 10.22 10.48 45.01
CA THR A 198 9.96 11.04 46.35
C THR A 198 10.93 10.54 47.41
N ASP A 199 11.81 9.60 47.06
CA ASP A 199 12.76 8.98 47.98
C ASP A 199 13.93 9.92 48.29
N GLN A 200 14.17 10.15 49.58
CA GLN A 200 15.26 10.99 50.11
C GLN A 200 16.29 10.16 50.90
N SER A 201 16.16 8.84 50.90
CA SER A 201 17.07 7.93 51.59
C SER A 201 18.43 7.86 50.89
N THR A 202 19.49 7.64 51.68
CA THR A 202 20.85 7.54 51.15
C THR A 202 20.96 6.38 50.16
N GLY A 203 21.25 6.69 48.89
CA GLY A 203 21.40 5.70 47.83
C GLY A 203 20.11 5.00 47.43
N PHE A 204 18.94 5.63 47.63
CA PHE A 204 17.62 5.10 47.26
C PHE A 204 17.26 3.76 47.95
N ARG A 205 17.71 3.58 49.19
CA ARG A 205 17.44 2.38 49.99
C ARG A 205 15.94 2.10 50.15
N ASP A 206 15.13 3.13 50.38
CA ASP A 206 13.69 2.97 50.56
C ASP A 206 13.02 2.52 49.25
N THR A 207 13.53 2.96 48.10
CA THR A 207 13.10 2.48 46.77
C THR A 207 13.46 1.01 46.57
N GLU A 208 14.67 0.59 46.99
CA GLU A 208 15.05 -0.83 46.91
C GLU A 208 14.13 -1.72 47.77
N GLU A 209 13.85 -1.30 49.01
CA GLU A 209 12.95 -2.02 49.91
C GLU A 209 11.51 -2.05 49.38
N PHE A 210 11.05 -0.94 48.76
CA PHE A 210 9.74 -0.88 48.10
C PHE A 210 9.66 -1.87 46.93
N LEU A 211 10.69 -1.90 46.08
CA LEU A 211 10.76 -2.83 44.95
C LEU A 211 10.75 -4.29 45.43
N ASP A 212 11.52 -4.61 46.46
CA ASP A 212 11.60 -5.97 47.02
C ASP A 212 10.24 -6.46 47.49
N ARG A 213 9.52 -5.62 48.24
CA ARG A 213 8.15 -5.92 48.67
C ARG A 213 7.20 -6.16 47.48
N ARG A 214 7.32 -5.39 46.40
CA ARG A 214 6.48 -5.55 45.19
C ARG A 214 6.81 -6.81 44.40
N LEU A 215 8.08 -7.20 44.31
CA LEU A 215 8.49 -8.45 43.69
C LEU A 215 8.08 -9.67 44.52
N GLU A 216 8.07 -9.57 45.85
CA GLU A 216 7.57 -10.63 46.74
C GLU A 216 6.04 -10.79 46.66
N GLU A 217 5.28 -9.68 46.61
CA GLU A 217 3.82 -9.68 46.46
C GLU A 217 3.35 -10.37 45.17
N THR A 218 4.16 -10.31 44.12
CA THR A 218 3.88 -10.88 42.80
C THR A 218 4.36 -12.34 42.70
N SER A 219 5.48 -12.68 43.35
CA SER A 219 6.01 -14.05 43.42
C SER A 219 5.18 -14.96 44.34
N SER A 220 4.55 -14.41 45.38
CA SER A 220 3.76 -15.17 46.37
C SER A 220 2.34 -15.51 45.90
N LYS A 221 1.91 -15.05 44.72
CA LYS A 221 0.55 -15.25 44.18
C LYS A 221 0.55 -16.06 42.89
N ASN A 222 0.98 -17.32 42.94
CA ASN A 222 0.48 -18.32 42.00
C ASN A 222 -0.92 -18.77 42.45
N MET A 223 -1.95 -18.30 41.73
CA MET A 223 -3.26 -18.93 41.50
C MET A 223 -3.93 -19.67 42.69
N GLY A 224 -4.68 -18.94 43.52
CA GLY A 224 -5.56 -19.54 44.52
C GLY A 224 -6.30 -18.55 45.40
N LYS A 225 -7.57 -18.29 45.08
CA LYS A 225 -8.60 -17.60 45.90
C LYS A 225 -8.25 -16.18 46.38
N ARG A 226 -8.77 -15.16 45.70
CA ARG A 226 -9.10 -13.87 46.36
C ARG A 226 -10.60 -13.63 46.33
N LYS A 227 -11.21 -13.89 47.50
CA LYS A 227 -12.52 -13.39 47.91
C LYS A 227 -12.54 -11.86 47.73
N ARG A 228 -13.71 -11.38 47.32
CA ARG A 228 -14.20 -9.99 47.39
C ARG A 228 -13.47 -9.15 48.45
N ASN A 229 -12.89 -8.05 48.00
CA ASN A 229 -12.98 -6.72 48.60
C ASN A 229 -12.37 -5.73 47.60
N GLY A 230 -13.22 -5.26 46.68
CA GLY A 230 -12.92 -4.14 45.79
C GLY A 230 -13.66 -2.92 46.33
N GLN A 231 -12.94 -2.07 47.03
CA GLN A 231 -13.27 -0.67 47.33
C GLN A 231 -12.01 -0.09 47.99
N GLN A 232 -11.63 1.12 47.56
CA GLN A 232 -10.46 1.91 48.00
C GLN A 232 -9.12 1.63 47.30
N ALA A 233 -9.02 2.09 46.04
CA ALA A 233 -7.77 2.65 45.47
C ALA A 233 -7.99 3.56 44.24
N ALA A 234 -9.22 3.96 43.92
CA ALA A 234 -9.53 4.76 42.72
C ALA A 234 -10.23 6.10 43.02
N ALA A 235 -10.18 6.59 44.26
CA ALA A 235 -10.90 7.80 44.66
C ALA A 235 -10.02 8.71 45.53
N ALA A 236 -9.11 9.44 44.87
CA ALA A 236 -8.53 10.71 45.31
C ALA A 236 -7.59 11.18 44.19
N ALA A 237 -7.73 12.32 43.53
CA ALA A 237 -8.74 13.35 43.54
C ALA A 237 -8.59 14.08 42.18
N VAL A 238 -9.52 13.82 41.26
CA VAL A 238 -9.84 14.75 40.17
C VAL A 238 -10.65 15.86 40.82
N ALA A 239 -10.04 17.04 40.93
CA ALA A 239 -10.75 18.28 41.21
C ALA A 239 -10.28 19.32 40.20
N VAL A 240 -10.74 19.18 38.96
CA VAL A 240 -10.57 20.22 37.94
C VAL A 240 -11.77 21.15 38.02
N LYS A 241 -11.49 22.36 38.49
CA LYS A 241 -12.39 23.51 38.44
C LYS A 241 -12.62 23.85 36.96
N LYS A 242 -13.86 23.79 36.50
CA LYS A 242 -14.28 24.18 35.16
C LYS A 242 -14.03 25.70 35.01
N GLN A 243 -13.07 26.07 34.18
CA GLN A 243 -12.83 27.46 33.79
C GLN A 243 -13.22 27.57 32.32
N GLU A 244 -14.34 28.24 32.06
CA GLU A 244 -14.83 28.57 30.72
C GLU A 244 -14.05 29.75 30.13
N LEU A 245 -13.69 29.67 28.85
CA LEU A 245 -13.48 30.75 27.86
C LEU A 245 -12.98 30.15 26.52
N PRO A 246 -13.22 30.79 25.36
CA PRO A 246 -14.47 30.95 24.63
C PRO A 246 -14.56 30.03 23.40
N ALA A 247 -15.78 29.85 22.91
CA ALA A 247 -16.13 28.96 21.80
C ALA A 247 -15.56 29.42 20.44
N GLU A 248 -14.76 28.57 19.81
CA GLU A 248 -14.69 28.50 18.35
C GLU A 248 -15.92 27.75 17.85
N THR A 249 -16.60 28.33 16.87
CA THR A 249 -17.90 27.92 16.34
C THR A 249 -17.81 26.58 15.63
N VAL A 250 -18.02 25.50 16.38
CA VAL A 250 -18.49 24.22 15.85
C VAL A 250 -20.01 24.29 15.84
N GLU A 251 -20.63 24.10 14.67
CA GLU A 251 -22.09 23.94 14.59
C GLU A 251 -22.48 22.77 15.50
N SER A 252 -23.12 23.12 16.61
CA SER A 252 -23.60 22.14 17.58
C SER A 252 -24.63 21.24 16.89
N PRO A 253 -24.64 19.90 17.11
CA PRO A 253 -25.67 19.01 16.54
C PRO A 253 -27.10 19.45 16.88
N TYR A 254 -27.25 20.27 17.92
CA TYR A 254 -28.50 20.91 18.33
C TYR A 254 -29.00 22.01 17.37
N SER A 255 -28.23 22.37 16.34
CA SER A 255 -28.70 23.25 15.24
C SER A 255 -29.52 22.49 14.20
N VAL A 256 -29.40 21.16 14.13
CA VAL A 256 -30.04 20.30 13.13
C VAL A 256 -31.10 19.37 13.73
N VAL A 257 -30.91 18.92 14.98
CA VAL A 257 -31.82 17.98 15.68
C VAL A 257 -32.00 18.42 17.13
N ALA A 258 -33.23 18.41 17.65
CA ALA A 258 -33.48 18.77 19.05
C ALA A 258 -32.80 17.79 20.02
N LEU A 259 -32.32 18.30 21.16
CA LEU A 259 -31.65 17.49 22.19
C LEU A 259 -32.54 16.34 22.69
N GLU A 260 -33.82 16.61 22.89
CA GLU A 260 -34.81 15.64 23.37
C GLU A 260 -34.96 14.46 22.39
N ASP A 261 -34.94 14.72 21.08
CA ASP A 261 -35.03 13.68 20.06
C ASP A 261 -33.80 12.77 20.07
N VAL A 262 -32.62 13.33 20.32
CA VAL A 262 -31.36 12.57 20.42
C VAL A 262 -31.38 11.66 21.64
N GLU A 263 -31.84 12.16 22.80
CA GLU A 263 -31.97 11.37 24.03
C GLU A 263 -32.96 10.21 23.86
N ILE A 264 -34.13 10.47 23.27
CA ILE A 264 -35.14 9.45 22.98
C ILE A 264 -34.60 8.38 22.03
N VAL A 265 -33.86 8.78 20.98
CA VAL A 265 -33.25 7.84 20.03
C VAL A 265 -32.20 6.97 20.72
N VAL A 266 -31.38 7.55 21.61
CA VAL A 266 -30.37 6.80 22.37
C VAL A 266 -31.02 5.77 23.28
N GLU A 267 -32.03 6.17 24.06
CA GLU A 267 -32.76 5.26 24.95
C GLU A 267 -33.48 4.14 24.16
N THR A 268 -34.08 4.49 23.02
CA THR A 268 -34.76 3.54 22.13
C THR A 268 -33.79 2.52 21.56
N LEU A 269 -32.61 2.95 21.10
CA LEU A 269 -31.59 2.06 20.54
C LEU A 269 -30.97 1.14 21.60
N GLN A 270 -30.74 1.65 22.81
CA GLN A 270 -30.26 0.86 23.96
C GLN A 270 -31.28 -0.23 24.34
N THR A 271 -32.55 0.15 24.46
CA THR A 271 -33.65 -0.79 24.77
C THR A 271 -33.80 -1.88 23.70
N LEU A 272 -33.67 -1.53 22.42
CA LEU A 272 -33.73 -2.51 21.33
C LEU A 272 -32.52 -3.45 21.33
N ALA A 273 -31.34 -2.99 21.73
CA ALA A 273 -30.13 -3.80 21.82
C ALA A 273 -30.24 -4.91 22.88
N GLU A 274 -31.02 -4.68 23.95
CA GLU A 274 -31.35 -5.68 24.97
C GLU A 274 -32.32 -6.77 24.46
N HIS A 275 -32.97 -6.54 23.31
CA HIS A 275 -33.93 -7.47 22.69
C HIS A 275 -33.60 -7.81 21.21
N PRO A 276 -32.52 -8.60 20.95
CA PRO A 276 -32.01 -8.85 19.59
C PRO A 276 -32.96 -9.56 18.61
N SER A 277 -33.95 -10.30 19.12
CA SER A 277 -34.96 -10.98 18.31
C SER A 277 -35.91 -10.00 17.61
N ILE A 278 -36.20 -8.86 18.24
CA ILE A 278 -37.10 -7.82 17.71
C ILE A 278 -36.41 -7.06 16.57
N ILE A 279 -35.10 -6.80 16.69
CA ILE A 279 -34.29 -6.14 15.65
C ILE A 279 -34.34 -6.91 14.32
N LYS A 280 -34.41 -8.25 14.36
CA LYS A 280 -34.45 -9.09 13.15
C LYS A 280 -35.81 -9.10 12.45
N SER A 281 -36.86 -8.60 13.10
CA SER A 281 -38.23 -8.57 12.56
C SER A 281 -38.36 -7.68 11.33
N LYS A 282 -39.45 -7.88 10.57
CA LYS A 282 -39.79 -7.03 9.41
C LYS A 282 -40.13 -5.59 9.84
N ALA A 283 -40.66 -5.39 11.04
CA ALA A 283 -41.01 -4.08 11.58
C ALA A 283 -39.77 -3.17 11.73
N CYS A 284 -38.62 -3.73 12.09
CA CYS A 284 -37.36 -2.99 12.25
C CYS A 284 -36.53 -2.90 10.96
N LYS A 285 -37.09 -3.16 9.77
CA LYS A 285 -36.35 -3.09 8.49
C LYS A 285 -35.80 -1.68 8.24
N HIS A 286 -36.66 -0.66 8.33
CA HIS A 286 -36.28 0.73 8.08
C HIS A 286 -35.27 1.25 9.11
N LEU A 287 -35.45 0.89 10.39
CA LEU A 287 -34.48 1.22 11.44
C LEU A 287 -33.10 0.60 11.17
N ARG A 288 -33.03 -0.67 10.76
CA ARG A 288 -31.75 -1.31 10.40
C ARG A 288 -31.06 -0.62 9.21
N THR A 289 -31.83 -0.21 8.20
CA THR A 289 -31.30 0.54 7.05
C THR A 289 -30.79 1.92 7.48
N ALA A 290 -31.54 2.65 8.31
CA ALA A 290 -31.13 3.96 8.82
C ALA A 290 -29.87 3.88 9.70
N VAL A 291 -29.80 2.91 10.62
CA VAL A 291 -28.61 2.66 11.45
C VAL A 291 -27.41 2.22 10.61
N PHE A 292 -27.62 1.48 9.51
CA PHE A 292 -26.55 1.11 8.58
C PHE A 292 -26.00 2.32 7.84
N GLU A 293 -26.85 3.20 7.31
CA GLU A 293 -26.39 4.44 6.64
C GLU A 293 -25.77 5.42 7.64
N PHE A 294 -26.31 5.53 8.87
CA PHE A 294 -25.71 6.31 9.95
C PHE A 294 -24.32 5.77 10.33
N ARG A 295 -24.19 4.44 10.51
CA ARG A 295 -22.89 3.79 10.76
C ARG A 295 -21.93 4.06 9.61
N LYS A 296 -22.38 3.93 8.36
CA LYS A 296 -21.58 4.20 7.17
C LYS A 296 -21.06 5.64 7.20
N ALA A 297 -21.92 6.61 7.47
CA ALA A 297 -21.56 8.03 7.63
C ALA A 297 -20.57 8.27 8.78
N CYS A 298 -20.74 7.59 9.93
CA CYS A 298 -19.79 7.64 11.05
C CYS A 298 -18.46 6.93 10.76
N THR A 299 -18.42 6.03 9.77
CA THR A 299 -17.21 5.29 9.37
C THR A 299 -16.52 5.84 8.12
N THR A 300 -17.05 6.90 7.51
CA THR A 300 -16.43 7.63 6.40
C THR A 300 -15.83 8.94 6.88
N GLY A 301 -14.58 9.23 6.51
CA GLY A 301 -13.91 10.51 6.74
C GLY A 301 -12.68 10.46 7.65
N VAL A 302 -11.93 11.56 7.68
CA VAL A 302 -10.64 11.74 8.39
C VAL A 302 -10.71 11.36 9.89
N ASN A 303 -11.87 11.53 10.53
CA ASN A 303 -12.06 11.28 11.97
C ASN A 303 -12.07 9.79 12.35
N ALA A 304 -12.28 8.88 11.39
CA ALA A 304 -12.12 7.44 11.61
C ALA A 304 -10.69 6.95 11.34
N ALA A 305 -9.80 7.83 10.87
CA ALA A 305 -8.45 7.48 10.42
C ALA A 305 -7.35 7.84 11.44
N GLU A 306 -7.69 8.43 12.58
CA GLU A 306 -6.79 8.54 13.74
C GLU A 306 -6.48 7.15 14.28
N GLY A 307 -5.32 6.60 13.89
CA GLY A 307 -4.88 5.23 14.22
C GLY A 307 -4.77 4.27 13.03
N ASN A 308 -5.22 4.66 11.83
CA ASN A 308 -5.12 3.83 10.62
C ASN A 308 -3.89 4.15 9.75
N SER A 309 -3.52 3.23 8.85
CA SER A 309 -2.34 3.36 7.96
C SER A 309 -2.36 4.63 7.11
N LEU A 310 -1.19 5.15 6.70
CA LEU A 310 -1.11 6.36 5.87
C LEU A 310 -1.94 6.25 4.58
N THR A 311 -1.94 5.08 3.94
CA THR A 311 -2.78 4.79 2.76
C THR A 311 -4.27 5.03 3.03
N SER A 312 -4.78 4.64 4.19
CA SER A 312 -6.19 4.86 4.52
C SER A 312 -6.51 6.34 4.78
N ARG A 313 -5.63 7.05 5.49
CA ARG A 313 -5.75 8.48 5.79
C ARG A 313 -5.71 9.32 4.52
N ILE A 314 -4.79 9.00 3.61
CA ILE A 314 -4.71 9.65 2.27
C ILE A 314 -5.99 9.37 1.49
N SER A 315 -6.47 8.12 1.48
CA SER A 315 -7.72 7.77 0.79
C SER A 315 -8.91 8.58 1.32
N ALA A 316 -9.01 8.74 2.65
CA ALA A 316 -10.06 9.56 3.28
C ALA A 316 -9.92 11.03 2.89
N ALA A 317 -8.72 11.62 2.98
CA ALA A 317 -8.47 13.01 2.60
C ALA A 317 -8.82 13.29 1.13
N LEU A 318 -8.49 12.36 0.22
CA LEU A 318 -8.85 12.47 -1.20
C LEU A 318 -10.35 12.37 -1.43
N THR A 319 -11.04 11.48 -0.70
CA THR A 319 -12.50 11.31 -0.79
C THR A 319 -13.23 12.56 -0.30
N ASP A 320 -12.74 13.18 0.78
CA ASP A 320 -13.30 14.39 1.38
C ASP A 320 -12.86 15.68 0.67
N ALA A 321 -12.15 15.57 -0.47
CA ALA A 321 -11.56 16.69 -1.23
C ALA A 321 -10.63 17.61 -0.40
N LYS A 322 -10.04 17.10 0.68
CA LYS A 322 -9.06 17.79 1.54
C LYS A 322 -7.66 17.64 0.96
N TYR A 323 -7.40 18.31 -0.15
CA TYR A 323 -6.15 18.14 -0.92
C TYR A 323 -4.89 18.57 -0.16
N THR A 324 -4.97 19.61 0.68
CA THR A 324 -3.84 20.03 1.52
C THR A 324 -3.43 18.93 2.50
N ASP A 325 -4.40 18.31 3.17
CA ASP A 325 -4.15 17.20 4.09
C ASP A 325 -3.58 16.00 3.34
N ALA A 326 -4.13 15.69 2.15
CA ALA A 326 -3.59 14.63 1.29
C ALA A 326 -2.12 14.89 0.91
N LEU A 327 -1.74 16.13 0.57
CA LEU A 327 -0.36 16.50 0.26
C LEU A 327 0.57 16.32 1.46
N ILE A 328 0.15 16.72 2.66
CA ILE A 328 0.92 16.53 3.90
C ILE A 328 1.14 15.04 4.16
N LEU A 329 0.09 14.22 4.03
CA LEU A 329 0.15 12.77 4.25
C LEU A 329 0.98 12.06 3.17
N LEU A 330 0.91 12.49 1.91
CA LEU A 330 1.74 11.97 0.82
C LEU A 330 3.22 12.33 1.01
N ALA A 331 3.52 13.56 1.46
CA ALA A 331 4.87 13.95 1.83
C ALA A 331 5.40 13.10 2.99
N GLU A 332 4.56 12.85 4.01
CA GLU A 332 4.90 11.92 5.09
C GLU A 332 5.18 10.50 4.58
N MET A 333 4.31 9.95 3.73
CA MET A 333 4.49 8.63 3.11
C MET A 333 5.81 8.54 2.33
N ARG A 334 6.13 9.60 1.56
CA ARG A 334 7.39 9.71 0.82
C ARG A 334 8.61 9.71 1.73
N ILE A 335 8.59 10.49 2.81
CA ILE A 335 9.69 10.59 3.79
C ILE A 335 9.93 9.24 4.46
N ARG A 336 8.86 8.51 4.79
CA ARG A 336 8.92 7.18 5.38
C ARG A 336 9.28 6.07 4.39
N GLN A 337 9.39 6.39 3.10
CA GLN A 337 9.56 5.42 2.01
C GLN A 337 8.49 4.32 2.01
N GLU A 338 7.30 4.62 2.53
CA GLU A 338 6.14 3.75 2.47
C GLU A 338 5.48 3.85 1.10
N THR A 339 4.85 2.77 0.65
CA THR A 339 4.10 2.76 -0.62
C THR A 339 2.66 2.33 -0.38
N PRO A 340 1.70 2.88 -1.14
CA PRO A 340 0.31 2.43 -1.05
C PRO A 340 0.17 1.03 -1.63
N THR A 341 -0.94 0.36 -1.35
CA THR A 341 -1.30 -0.83 -2.12
C THR A 341 -1.63 -0.44 -3.56
N LEU A 342 -1.36 -1.32 -4.54
CA LEU A 342 -1.67 -1.04 -5.95
C LEU A 342 -3.15 -0.66 -6.13
N GLY A 343 -4.05 -1.39 -5.49
CA GLY A 343 -5.48 -1.07 -5.55
C GLY A 343 -5.84 0.30 -4.97
N ALA A 344 -5.13 0.80 -3.95
CA ALA A 344 -5.33 2.16 -3.46
C ALA A 344 -4.81 3.19 -4.45
N LEU A 345 -3.62 2.98 -5.02
CA LEU A 345 -3.04 3.84 -6.05
C LEU A 345 -3.97 3.98 -7.27
N CYS A 346 -4.45 2.86 -7.82
CA CYS A 346 -5.39 2.87 -8.94
C CYS A 346 -6.67 3.66 -8.60
N ARG A 347 -7.19 3.53 -7.38
CA ARG A 347 -8.38 4.27 -6.93
C ARG A 347 -8.10 5.77 -6.81
N TRP A 348 -6.97 6.18 -6.23
CA TRP A 348 -6.60 7.58 -6.08
C TRP A 348 -6.50 8.29 -7.42
N ILE A 349 -5.75 7.72 -8.37
CA ILE A 349 -5.61 8.27 -9.73
C ILE A 349 -6.97 8.40 -10.40
N ARG A 350 -7.81 7.35 -10.32
CA ARG A 350 -9.15 7.35 -10.90
C ARG A 350 -10.10 8.38 -10.26
N SER A 351 -10.00 8.62 -8.96
CA SER A 351 -10.83 9.64 -8.29
C SER A 351 -10.38 11.06 -8.61
N ILE A 352 -9.08 11.26 -8.88
CA ILE A 352 -8.53 12.57 -9.19
C ILE A 352 -8.81 12.93 -10.66
N ASP A 353 -8.57 12.02 -11.62
CA ASP A 353 -8.90 12.12 -13.06
C ASP A 353 -8.74 13.52 -13.71
N VAL A 354 -7.66 14.23 -13.36
CA VAL A 354 -7.38 15.57 -13.93
C VAL A 354 -6.39 15.53 -15.09
N VAL A 355 -5.61 14.46 -15.24
CA VAL A 355 -4.54 14.38 -16.25
C VAL A 355 -5.08 14.01 -17.63
N SER A 356 -6.19 13.28 -17.69
CA SER A 356 -6.80 12.77 -18.92
C SER A 356 -7.06 13.88 -19.95
N GLY A 357 -6.42 13.72 -21.11
CA GLY A 357 -6.62 14.59 -22.27
C GLY A 357 -5.84 15.90 -22.21
N LEU A 358 -5.03 16.13 -21.18
CA LEU A 358 -4.18 17.32 -21.07
C LEU A 358 -2.92 17.25 -21.93
N SER A 359 -2.55 16.08 -22.46
CA SER A 359 -1.45 15.92 -23.42
C SER A 359 -1.84 16.27 -24.87
N HIS A 360 -3.14 16.51 -25.13
CA HIS A 360 -3.69 16.69 -26.47
C HIS A 360 -3.32 18.07 -27.04
N GLN A 361 -2.61 18.12 -28.17
CA GLN A 361 -2.36 19.35 -28.93
C GLN A 361 -3.39 19.49 -30.06
N HIS A 362 -4.24 20.51 -30.02
CA HIS A 362 -4.77 21.18 -31.21
C HIS A 362 -4.85 22.69 -31.00
N GLN A 363 -4.50 23.44 -32.06
CA GLN A 363 -4.29 24.90 -32.12
C GLN A 363 -5.50 25.78 -31.69
N HIS A 364 -6.63 25.19 -31.30
CA HIS A 364 -7.86 25.90 -30.94
C HIS A 364 -8.40 25.59 -29.53
N LEU A 365 -7.76 24.69 -28.77
CA LEU A 365 -8.18 24.28 -27.42
C LEU A 365 -7.33 24.87 -26.28
N SER A 366 -6.28 25.64 -26.59
CA SER A 366 -5.37 26.23 -25.59
C SER A 366 -6.10 27.06 -24.53
N LYS A 367 -7.08 27.87 -24.93
CA LYS A 367 -7.89 28.68 -23.99
C LYS A 367 -8.79 27.83 -23.07
N VAL A 368 -9.30 26.70 -23.55
CA VAL A 368 -10.16 25.79 -22.77
C VAL A 368 -9.31 25.02 -21.76
N ASN A 369 -8.12 24.59 -22.18
CA ASN A 369 -7.18 23.91 -21.32
C ASN A 369 -6.59 24.85 -20.25
N ASP A 370 -6.28 26.11 -20.55
CA ASP A 370 -5.80 27.11 -19.56
C ASP A 370 -6.78 27.29 -18.39
N ALA A 371 -8.09 27.38 -18.67
CA ALA A 371 -9.12 27.41 -17.63
C ALA A 371 -9.20 26.09 -16.85
N ARG A 372 -9.06 24.94 -17.52
CA ARG A 372 -9.04 23.61 -16.89
C ARG A 372 -7.82 23.43 -15.98
N TYR A 373 -6.64 23.92 -16.37
CA TYR A 373 -5.42 23.90 -15.55
C TYR A 373 -5.56 24.80 -14.32
N ALA A 374 -6.10 26.02 -14.48
CA ALA A 374 -6.33 26.93 -13.37
C ALA A 374 -7.27 26.32 -12.32
N ASN A 375 -8.37 25.71 -12.77
CA ASN A 375 -9.37 25.08 -11.91
C ASN A 375 -8.87 23.79 -11.23
N ASN A 376 -7.89 23.09 -11.83
CA ASN A 376 -7.41 21.79 -11.34
C ASN A 376 -5.98 21.81 -10.79
N SER A 377 -5.39 23.00 -10.57
CA SER A 377 -4.01 23.15 -10.13
C SER A 377 -3.69 22.41 -8.83
N ALA A 378 -4.60 22.43 -7.85
CA ALA A 378 -4.45 21.70 -6.59
C ALA A 378 -4.42 20.17 -6.81
N LEU A 379 -5.30 19.65 -7.66
CA LEU A 379 -5.37 18.23 -7.99
C LEU A 379 -4.12 17.75 -8.75
N LEU A 380 -3.58 18.57 -9.66
CA LEU A 380 -2.35 18.24 -10.39
C LEU A 380 -1.14 18.18 -9.46
N ARG A 381 -1.08 19.02 -8.42
CA ARG A 381 -0.08 18.90 -7.35
C ARG A 381 -0.23 17.62 -6.55
N VAL A 382 -1.47 17.20 -6.28
CA VAL A 382 -1.73 15.91 -5.61
C VAL A 382 -1.26 14.75 -6.50
N VAL A 383 -1.52 14.78 -7.81
CA VAL A 383 -1.01 13.75 -8.74
C VAL A 383 0.52 13.72 -8.73
N ASP A 384 1.19 14.87 -8.84
CA ASP A 384 2.65 14.96 -8.75
C ASP A 384 3.17 14.34 -7.45
N ALA A 385 2.55 14.66 -6.31
CA ALA A 385 2.92 14.10 -5.00
C ALA A 385 2.69 12.59 -4.93
N VAL A 386 1.57 12.07 -5.46
CA VAL A 386 1.31 10.62 -5.56
C VAL A 386 2.39 9.93 -6.39
N LEU A 387 2.72 10.49 -7.56
CA LEU A 387 3.73 9.91 -8.45
C LEU A 387 5.13 9.94 -7.84
N ARG A 388 5.48 10.96 -7.05
CA ARG A 388 6.77 11.03 -6.33
C ARG A 388 6.88 10.02 -5.19
N VAL A 389 5.76 9.50 -4.68
CA VAL A 389 5.75 8.40 -3.71
C VAL A 389 5.96 7.06 -4.41
N THR A 390 5.37 6.88 -5.60
CA THR A 390 5.24 5.56 -6.23
C THR A 390 6.20 5.30 -7.37
N GLY A 391 6.54 6.31 -8.17
CA GLY A 391 7.27 6.15 -9.43
C GLY A 391 8.64 6.84 -9.45
N PRO A 392 9.42 6.61 -10.52
CA PRO A 392 10.65 7.34 -10.76
C PRO A 392 10.33 8.81 -11.07
N ALA A 393 11.20 9.72 -10.61
CA ALA A 393 11.21 11.10 -11.06
C ALA A 393 12.26 11.27 -12.16
N ASP A 394 11.96 12.11 -13.14
CA ASP A 394 12.89 12.47 -14.18
C ASP A 394 13.99 13.38 -13.62
N PRO A 395 15.26 12.94 -13.57
CA PRO A 395 16.34 13.78 -13.08
C PRO A 395 16.77 14.85 -14.10
N THR A 396 16.33 14.73 -15.35
CA THR A 396 16.76 15.61 -16.44
C THR A 396 15.92 16.88 -16.48
N ARG A 397 16.59 18.03 -16.59
CA ARG A 397 15.94 19.30 -16.86
C ARG A 397 15.79 19.42 -18.37
N SER A 398 14.62 19.07 -18.90
CA SER A 398 14.36 19.13 -20.34
C SER A 398 14.08 20.58 -20.78
N ASP A 399 15.03 21.19 -21.48
CA ASP A 399 14.85 22.51 -22.12
C ASP A 399 13.98 22.45 -23.40
N CYS A 400 13.69 21.25 -23.90
CA CYS A 400 12.92 21.00 -25.13
C CYS A 400 11.41 20.85 -24.89
N ALA A 401 10.95 20.86 -23.64
CA ALA A 401 9.56 20.60 -23.30
C ALA A 401 8.67 21.83 -23.59
N LYS A 402 7.56 21.63 -24.31
CA LYS A 402 6.52 22.66 -24.41
C LYS A 402 5.74 22.67 -23.09
N ARG A 403 5.88 23.75 -22.30
CA ARG A 403 5.21 23.90 -21.01
C ARG A 403 3.74 24.28 -21.19
N LEU A 404 2.83 23.40 -20.76
CA LEU A 404 1.38 23.59 -20.71
C LEU A 404 0.96 23.61 -19.23
N GLY A 405 1.17 24.75 -18.56
CA GLY A 405 0.95 24.87 -17.13
C GLY A 405 1.83 23.89 -16.32
N PRO A 406 1.26 23.03 -15.46
CA PRO A 406 1.99 22.04 -14.68
C PRO A 406 2.36 20.77 -15.46
N ILE A 407 1.97 20.64 -16.74
CA ILE A 407 2.37 19.51 -17.59
C ILE A 407 3.41 19.98 -18.61
N ALA A 408 4.53 19.28 -18.66
CA ALA A 408 5.62 19.51 -19.61
C ALA A 408 5.61 18.41 -20.68
N LEU A 409 5.10 18.74 -21.87
CA LEU A 409 5.03 17.79 -22.98
C LEU A 409 6.40 17.64 -23.64
N GLN A 410 6.90 16.41 -23.61
CA GLN A 410 8.19 16.03 -24.18
C GLN A 410 8.05 15.66 -25.66
N ALA A 411 9.18 15.58 -26.36
CA ALA A 411 9.19 15.13 -27.74
C ALA A 411 8.64 13.70 -27.84
N THR A 412 7.77 13.46 -28.82
CA THR A 412 7.22 12.14 -29.09
C THR A 412 8.35 11.16 -29.42
N TRP A 413 8.42 10.06 -28.67
CA TRP A 413 9.36 8.98 -28.96
C TRP A 413 8.81 8.14 -30.12
N HIS A 414 9.46 8.27 -31.28
CA HIS A 414 9.06 7.59 -32.51
C HIS A 414 10.24 6.78 -33.05
N LEU A 415 10.05 5.46 -33.12
CA LEU A 415 11.09 4.52 -33.56
C LEU A 415 11.04 4.19 -35.06
N ARG A 416 10.07 4.71 -35.83
CA ARG A 416 10.01 4.46 -37.28
C ARG A 416 11.01 5.38 -37.98
N VAL A 417 11.78 4.81 -38.91
CA VAL A 417 12.59 5.57 -39.85
C VAL A 417 11.70 6.05 -41.00
N ALA A 418 11.77 7.33 -41.38
CA ALA A 418 10.85 8.01 -42.31
C ALA A 418 10.70 7.42 -43.73
N LYS A 419 11.35 6.28 -44.05
CA LYS A 419 11.36 5.66 -45.38
C LYS A 419 10.31 4.55 -45.59
N GLU A 420 9.64 4.08 -44.54
CA GLU A 420 8.67 2.99 -44.66
C GLU A 420 7.24 3.52 -44.82
N PRO A 421 6.51 3.13 -45.88
CA PRO A 421 5.13 3.55 -46.06
C PRO A 421 4.22 2.87 -45.03
N THR A 422 3.37 3.67 -44.39
CA THR A 422 2.32 3.19 -43.50
C THR A 422 1.33 2.29 -44.26
N GLN A 423 1.06 1.10 -43.72
CA GLN A 423 0.08 0.17 -44.27
C GLN A 423 -1.34 0.74 -44.10
N GLN A 424 -2.13 0.74 -45.17
CA GLN A 424 -3.50 1.29 -45.18
C GLN A 424 -4.52 0.26 -44.69
N LEU A 425 -4.49 -0.08 -43.40
CA LEU A 425 -5.38 -1.08 -42.81
C LEU A 425 -6.85 -0.64 -42.85
N LEU A 426 -7.14 0.61 -42.53
CA LEU A 426 -8.52 1.12 -42.46
C LEU A 426 -9.22 1.11 -43.82
N ALA A 427 -8.49 1.41 -44.89
CA ALA A 427 -9.02 1.31 -46.26
C ALA A 427 -9.48 -0.13 -46.57
N SER A 428 -8.68 -1.13 -46.16
CA SER A 428 -9.00 -2.54 -46.37
C SER A 428 -10.21 -3.05 -45.56
N ILE A 429 -10.53 -2.38 -44.45
CA ILE A 429 -11.75 -2.67 -43.67
C ILE A 429 -12.96 -2.07 -44.38
N ALA A 430 -12.85 -0.83 -44.83
CA ALA A 430 -13.94 -0.13 -45.51
C ALA A 430 -14.38 -0.82 -46.81
N ASP A 431 -13.42 -1.32 -47.61
CA ASP A 431 -13.70 -2.06 -48.85
C ASP A 431 -13.90 -3.58 -48.64
N LYS A 432 -13.82 -4.05 -47.39
CA LYS A 432 -13.94 -5.47 -46.98
C LYS A 432 -12.85 -6.39 -47.55
N SER A 433 -11.81 -5.87 -48.19
CA SER A 433 -10.68 -6.68 -48.68
C SER A 433 -9.89 -7.32 -47.55
N ILE A 434 -9.90 -6.75 -46.34
CA ILE A 434 -9.18 -7.30 -45.18
C ILE A 434 -9.58 -8.74 -44.84
N PHE A 435 -10.84 -9.13 -45.08
CA PHE A 435 -11.36 -10.46 -44.79
C PHE A 435 -10.74 -11.56 -45.67
N THR A 436 -10.09 -11.20 -46.78
CA THR A 436 -9.29 -12.13 -47.60
C THR A 436 -8.02 -12.62 -46.90
N SER A 437 -7.59 -11.94 -45.84
CA SER A 437 -6.43 -12.32 -45.03
C SER A 437 -6.65 -13.61 -44.24
N ASN A 438 -7.90 -14.05 -44.11
CA ASN A 438 -8.31 -15.22 -43.34
C ASN A 438 -9.22 -16.14 -44.16
N PRO A 439 -9.34 -17.43 -43.79
CA PRO A 439 -10.37 -18.29 -44.35
C PRO A 439 -11.77 -17.72 -44.11
N ALA A 440 -12.68 -17.83 -45.09
CA ALA A 440 -14.03 -17.26 -45.02
C ALA A 440 -14.86 -17.75 -43.80
N ASN A 441 -14.51 -18.91 -43.25
CA ASN A 441 -15.15 -19.53 -42.10
C ASN A 441 -14.45 -19.25 -40.76
N ILE A 442 -13.51 -18.30 -40.67
CA ILE A 442 -12.70 -18.07 -39.47
C ILE A 442 -13.54 -17.80 -38.21
N LYS A 443 -14.72 -17.18 -38.35
CA LYS A 443 -15.66 -16.98 -37.24
C LYS A 443 -16.03 -18.29 -36.52
N HIS A 444 -16.11 -19.42 -37.24
CA HIS A 444 -16.41 -20.75 -36.67
C HIS A 444 -15.24 -21.37 -35.90
N SER A 445 -14.05 -20.78 -35.98
CA SER A 445 -12.89 -21.16 -35.17
C SER A 445 -12.92 -20.51 -33.79
N PHE A 446 -13.83 -19.55 -33.56
CA PHE A 446 -14.08 -18.95 -32.25
C PHE A 446 -15.36 -19.52 -31.64
N ARG A 447 -15.31 -19.77 -30.34
CA ARG A 447 -16.47 -20.17 -29.53
C ARG A 447 -16.59 -19.28 -28.31
N ILE A 448 -17.81 -19.10 -27.81
CA ILE A 448 -18.06 -18.32 -26.60
C ILE A 448 -17.74 -19.20 -25.39
N LEU A 449 -16.83 -18.73 -24.53
CA LEU A 449 -16.51 -19.33 -23.23
C LEU A 449 -17.41 -18.80 -22.13
N GLU A 450 -17.62 -17.48 -22.11
CA GLU A 450 -18.38 -16.80 -21.07
C GLU A 450 -19.12 -15.62 -21.68
N HIS A 451 -20.36 -15.42 -21.21
CA HIS A 451 -21.18 -14.28 -21.55
C HIS A 451 -21.63 -13.60 -20.26
N THR A 452 -21.08 -12.43 -19.97
CA THR A 452 -21.47 -11.61 -18.81
C THR A 452 -22.41 -10.49 -19.26
N PRO A 453 -23.69 -10.50 -18.83
CA PRO A 453 -24.62 -9.39 -19.10
C PRO A 453 -24.06 -8.05 -18.60
N GLY A 454 -24.31 -6.97 -19.34
CA GLY A 454 -23.78 -5.63 -19.04
C GLY A 454 -23.96 -5.19 -17.57
N PRO A 455 -25.16 -5.27 -16.98
CA PRO A 455 -25.39 -4.89 -15.58
C PRO A 455 -24.63 -5.75 -14.54
N LEU A 456 -24.18 -6.95 -14.91
CA LEU A 456 -23.43 -7.86 -14.04
C LEU A 456 -21.91 -7.73 -14.21
N ARG A 457 -21.46 -6.93 -15.19
CA ARG A 457 -20.03 -6.58 -15.32
C ARG A 457 -19.57 -5.81 -14.07
N LYS A 458 -18.27 -5.82 -13.83
CA LYS A 458 -17.63 -5.09 -12.72
C LYS A 458 -16.55 -4.17 -13.29
N PRO A 459 -16.81 -2.85 -13.42
CA PRO A 459 -18.06 -2.16 -13.10
C PRO A 459 -19.20 -2.47 -14.09
N PRO A 460 -20.48 -2.19 -13.73
CA PRO A 460 -21.62 -2.36 -14.62
C PRO A 460 -21.47 -1.57 -15.92
N ASN A 461 -22.03 -2.09 -17.00
CA ASN A 461 -21.89 -1.54 -18.35
C ASN A 461 -23.21 -1.65 -19.13
N MET A 462 -23.40 -0.78 -20.12
CA MET A 462 -24.56 -0.83 -21.01
C MET A 462 -24.53 -2.05 -21.95
N HIS A 463 -23.35 -2.58 -22.23
CA HIS A 463 -23.17 -3.70 -23.17
C HIS A 463 -22.58 -4.94 -22.49
N PRO A 464 -22.92 -6.16 -22.98
CA PRO A 464 -22.37 -7.39 -22.43
C PRO A 464 -20.87 -7.51 -22.68
N ALA A 465 -20.21 -8.34 -21.86
CA ALA A 465 -18.85 -8.79 -22.10
C ALA A 465 -18.89 -10.24 -22.57
N ILE A 466 -18.37 -10.49 -23.77
CA ILE A 466 -18.29 -11.83 -24.36
C ILE A 466 -16.83 -12.25 -24.42
N LEU A 467 -16.51 -13.36 -23.78
CA LEU A 467 -15.19 -13.99 -23.81
C LEU A 467 -15.19 -15.12 -24.84
N TYR A 468 -14.35 -14.99 -25.84
CA TYR A 468 -14.17 -15.98 -26.90
C TYR A 468 -12.91 -16.82 -26.65
N ALA A 469 -12.92 -18.08 -27.08
CA ALA A 469 -11.73 -18.91 -27.25
C ALA A 469 -11.56 -19.28 -28.72
N SER A 470 -10.33 -19.25 -29.22
CA SER A 470 -9.97 -19.77 -30.54
C SER A 470 -9.55 -21.24 -30.46
N LYS A 471 -9.70 -21.96 -31.58
CA LYS A 471 -9.01 -23.25 -31.79
C LYS A 471 -7.51 -23.01 -32.02
N ASN A 472 -6.68 -24.02 -31.74
CA ASN A 472 -5.26 -23.96 -32.07
C ASN A 472 -5.05 -23.57 -33.54
N ASP A 473 -4.07 -22.70 -33.77
CA ASP A 473 -3.66 -22.25 -35.10
C ASP A 473 -4.77 -21.52 -35.88
N THR A 474 -5.74 -20.90 -35.18
CA THR A 474 -6.77 -20.05 -35.82
C THR A 474 -6.15 -18.84 -36.50
N ILE A 475 -5.15 -18.23 -35.84
CA ILE A 475 -4.30 -17.18 -36.41
C ILE A 475 -2.89 -17.73 -36.47
N LEU A 476 -2.32 -17.77 -37.68
CA LEU A 476 -0.99 -18.33 -37.90
C LEU A 476 0.08 -17.26 -37.70
N LEU A 477 1.04 -17.55 -36.82
CA LEU A 477 2.25 -16.76 -36.69
C LEU A 477 3.37 -17.39 -37.55
N SER A 478 4.02 -16.55 -38.35
CA SER A 478 5.09 -16.89 -39.28
C SER A 478 6.24 -17.66 -38.62
N ASN A 479 6.80 -18.56 -39.40
CA ASN A 479 7.99 -19.34 -39.07
C ASN A 479 8.88 -19.43 -40.34
N PRO A 480 10.07 -18.80 -40.37
CA PRO A 480 10.75 -18.14 -39.27
C PRO A 480 10.03 -16.86 -38.77
N PRO A 481 10.20 -16.50 -37.48
CA PRO A 481 9.62 -15.27 -36.94
C PRO A 481 10.26 -14.01 -37.57
N PRO A 482 9.60 -12.85 -37.50
CA PRO A 482 10.21 -11.60 -37.91
C PRO A 482 11.42 -11.23 -37.03
N HIS A 483 12.28 -10.34 -37.51
CA HIS A 483 13.48 -9.93 -36.79
C HIS A 483 13.15 -8.88 -35.71
N THR A 484 12.88 -9.36 -34.49
CA THR A 484 12.53 -8.50 -33.36
C THR A 484 13.71 -7.66 -32.85
N GLN A 485 13.44 -6.39 -32.55
CA GLN A 485 14.41 -5.47 -31.93
C GLN A 485 13.79 -4.80 -30.71
N CYS A 486 14.54 -4.72 -29.60
CA CYS A 486 14.05 -4.12 -28.36
C CYS A 486 14.76 -2.79 -28.10
N HIS A 487 13.96 -1.75 -27.85
CA HIS A 487 14.41 -0.40 -27.55
C HIS A 487 13.94 -0.01 -26.16
N GLN A 488 14.84 0.49 -25.31
CA GLN A 488 14.48 1.06 -24.01
C GLN A 488 14.21 2.55 -24.17
N HIS A 489 13.20 3.07 -23.47
CA HIS A 489 12.90 4.49 -23.50
C HIS A 489 13.98 5.26 -22.73
N PRO A 490 14.55 6.34 -23.29
CA PRO A 490 15.71 7.02 -22.71
C PRO A 490 15.46 7.63 -21.32
N ALA A 491 14.25 8.14 -21.07
CA ALA A 491 13.87 8.74 -19.78
C ALA A 491 13.04 7.81 -18.87
N LEU A 492 12.58 6.65 -19.38
CA LEU A 492 11.69 5.73 -18.68
C LEU A 492 12.35 4.35 -18.73
N SER A 493 13.31 4.11 -17.84
CA SER A 493 14.19 2.92 -17.89
C SER A 493 13.44 1.58 -17.89
N ASP A 494 12.26 1.54 -17.26
CA ASP A 494 11.45 0.32 -17.16
C ASP A 494 10.43 0.17 -18.31
N LEU A 495 10.36 1.15 -19.22
CA LEU A 495 9.56 1.08 -20.45
C LEU A 495 10.43 0.63 -21.62
N ARG A 496 9.97 -0.41 -22.32
CA ARG A 496 10.58 -0.89 -23.55
C ARG A 496 9.55 -1.04 -24.67
N VAL A 497 10.00 -0.86 -25.89
CA VAL A 497 9.24 -1.17 -27.11
C VAL A 497 10.00 -2.22 -27.90
N ILE A 498 9.34 -3.34 -28.16
CA ILE A 498 9.86 -4.44 -28.97
C ILE A 498 9.22 -4.30 -30.36
N GLN A 499 10.00 -3.92 -31.37
CA GLN A 499 9.56 -3.82 -32.76
C GLN A 499 9.52 -5.19 -33.43
N ASP A 500 8.69 -5.28 -34.47
CA ASP A 500 8.58 -6.46 -35.35
C ASP A 500 8.26 -7.77 -34.62
N VAL A 501 7.47 -7.69 -33.54
CA VAL A 501 6.97 -8.89 -32.83
C VAL A 501 5.94 -9.61 -33.68
N LEU A 502 5.08 -8.85 -34.35
CA LEU A 502 4.14 -9.34 -35.35
C LEU A 502 4.44 -8.71 -36.71
N SER A 503 4.30 -9.49 -37.78
CA SER A 503 4.33 -8.95 -39.13
C SER A 503 3.07 -8.15 -39.45
N PRO A 504 3.10 -7.28 -40.48
CA PRO A 504 1.89 -6.59 -40.94
C PRO A 504 0.75 -7.54 -41.33
N GLU A 505 1.06 -8.68 -41.94
CA GLU A 505 0.08 -9.72 -42.32
C GLU A 505 -0.55 -10.38 -41.09
N GLU A 506 0.23 -10.66 -40.05
CA GLU A 506 -0.27 -11.22 -38.80
C GLU A 506 -1.21 -10.24 -38.10
N CYS A 507 -0.84 -8.95 -38.06
CA CYS A 507 -1.70 -7.90 -37.53
C CYS A 507 -3.02 -7.78 -38.33
N ARG A 508 -2.95 -7.80 -39.67
CA ARG A 508 -4.12 -7.83 -40.56
C ARG A 508 -5.04 -9.02 -40.27
N SER A 509 -4.46 -10.22 -40.13
CA SER A 509 -5.20 -11.45 -39.83
C SER A 509 -5.93 -11.35 -38.48
N ILE A 510 -5.28 -10.83 -37.44
CA ILE A 510 -5.91 -10.61 -36.13
C ILE A 510 -7.07 -9.61 -36.23
N VAL A 511 -6.87 -8.47 -36.90
CA VAL A 511 -7.92 -7.44 -37.04
C VAL A 511 -9.09 -7.98 -37.86
N ALA A 512 -8.84 -8.68 -38.97
CA ALA A 512 -9.90 -9.31 -39.76
C ALA A 512 -10.70 -10.34 -38.96
N ALA A 513 -10.05 -11.13 -38.09
CA ALA A 513 -10.73 -12.07 -37.22
C ALA A 513 -11.60 -11.35 -36.18
N GLY A 514 -11.09 -10.28 -35.56
CA GLY A 514 -11.85 -9.44 -34.63
C GLY A 514 -13.08 -8.78 -35.27
N GLU A 515 -12.92 -8.19 -36.45
CA GLU A 515 -14.03 -7.60 -37.22
C GLU A 515 -15.07 -8.65 -37.67
N SER A 516 -14.71 -9.93 -37.72
CA SER A 516 -15.66 -11.02 -38.01
C SER A 516 -16.50 -11.45 -36.78
N ILE A 517 -15.98 -11.22 -35.57
CA ILE A 517 -16.59 -11.61 -34.28
C ILE A 517 -17.47 -10.48 -33.70
N ASP A 518 -17.34 -9.27 -34.26
CA ASP A 518 -17.93 -8.00 -33.84
C ASP A 518 -17.29 -7.40 -32.58
N PHE A 519 -16.89 -6.13 -32.68
CA PHE A 519 -16.40 -5.32 -31.56
C PHE A 519 -17.58 -4.66 -30.83
N ILE A 520 -17.76 -4.99 -29.55
CA ILE A 520 -18.88 -4.50 -28.73
C ILE A 520 -18.46 -3.18 -28.05
N PRO A 521 -19.31 -2.13 -28.02
CA PRO A 521 -18.98 -0.88 -27.34
C PRO A 521 -18.75 -1.09 -25.84
N ASP A 522 -17.80 -0.36 -25.27
CA ASP A 522 -17.52 -0.34 -23.83
C ASP A 522 -17.97 1.00 -23.23
N ALA A 523 -19.14 0.96 -22.59
CA ALA A 523 -19.84 2.12 -22.06
C ALA A 523 -20.27 1.86 -20.59
N PRO A 524 -19.36 2.10 -19.61
CA PRO A 524 -19.65 1.87 -18.20
C PRO A 524 -20.82 2.71 -17.70
N ILE A 525 -21.71 2.13 -16.90
CA ILE A 525 -22.83 2.85 -16.29
C ILE A 525 -22.27 3.74 -15.18
N ARG A 526 -22.59 5.04 -15.22
CA ARG A 526 -22.16 6.02 -14.21
C ARG A 526 -23.31 6.33 -13.27
N ASP A 527 -23.03 6.38 -11.98
CA ASP A 527 -24.03 6.64 -10.92
C ASP A 527 -24.44 8.12 -10.86
N ASP A 528 -23.70 9.02 -11.50
CA ASP A 528 -23.85 10.48 -11.44
C ASP A 528 -24.77 11.07 -12.52
N GLY A 529 -25.37 10.25 -13.38
CA GLY A 529 -26.26 10.69 -14.46
C GLY A 529 -25.56 11.44 -15.61
N SER A 530 -24.22 11.49 -15.63
CA SER A 530 -23.46 12.12 -16.72
C SER A 530 -23.51 11.32 -18.03
N GLU A 531 -23.34 12.00 -19.16
CA GLU A 531 -23.30 11.33 -20.47
C GLU A 531 -22.24 10.22 -20.49
N THR A 532 -22.65 9.05 -20.97
CA THR A 532 -21.79 7.86 -21.01
C THR A 532 -20.87 7.95 -22.22
N SER A 533 -19.59 8.26 -22.00
CA SER A 533 -18.58 8.23 -23.06
C SER A 533 -18.28 6.78 -23.45
N ILE A 534 -18.40 6.47 -24.75
CA ILE A 534 -17.88 5.20 -25.29
C ILE A 534 -16.36 5.27 -25.22
N LEU A 535 -15.75 4.44 -24.37
CA LEU A 535 -14.30 4.44 -24.15
C LEU A 535 -13.56 3.74 -25.28
N ALA A 536 -14.11 2.62 -25.74
CA ALA A 536 -13.58 1.81 -26.84
C ALA A 536 -14.70 0.89 -27.36
N HIS A 537 -14.45 0.20 -28.47
CA HIS A 537 -15.12 -1.08 -28.72
C HIS A 537 -14.14 -2.21 -28.45
N ASN A 538 -14.60 -3.34 -27.95
CA ASN A 538 -13.73 -4.45 -27.61
C ASN A 538 -14.35 -5.82 -27.87
N PHE A 539 -13.49 -6.82 -27.92
CA PHE A 539 -13.85 -8.20 -27.61
C PHE A 539 -12.76 -8.83 -26.75
N TYR A 540 -13.14 -9.84 -25.97
CA TYR A 540 -12.21 -10.57 -25.11
C TYR A 540 -11.88 -11.91 -25.74
N TRP A 541 -10.59 -12.27 -25.75
CA TRP A 541 -10.10 -13.46 -26.43
C TRP A 541 -9.14 -14.24 -25.53
N ILE A 542 -9.48 -15.47 -25.17
CA ILE A 542 -8.50 -16.43 -24.68
C ILE A 542 -7.81 -17.02 -25.90
N VAL A 543 -6.54 -16.63 -26.12
CA VAL A 543 -5.75 -17.14 -27.23
C VAL A 543 -5.48 -18.63 -27.07
N ASP A 544 -5.37 -19.32 -28.21
CA ASP A 544 -4.98 -20.71 -28.24
C ASP A 544 -3.51 -20.91 -27.87
N GLN A 545 -3.14 -22.14 -27.49
CA GLN A 545 -1.83 -22.42 -26.91
C GLN A 545 -0.70 -22.25 -27.96
N SER A 546 -0.96 -22.60 -29.22
CA SER A 546 0.02 -22.45 -30.30
C SER A 546 0.35 -20.98 -30.56
N PHE A 547 -0.67 -20.13 -30.66
CA PHE A 547 -0.49 -18.69 -30.79
C PHE A 547 0.27 -18.09 -29.60
N HIS A 548 -0.14 -18.43 -28.38
CA HIS A 548 0.50 -18.00 -27.14
C HIS A 548 1.99 -18.36 -27.11
N ASP A 549 2.33 -19.64 -27.31
CA ASP A 549 3.69 -20.14 -27.15
C ASP A 549 4.62 -19.50 -28.19
N ARG A 550 4.17 -19.39 -29.45
CA ARG A 550 4.94 -18.75 -30.53
C ARG A 550 5.20 -17.28 -30.23
N LEU A 551 4.18 -16.53 -29.80
CA LEU A 551 4.33 -15.12 -29.43
C LEU A 551 5.28 -14.98 -28.24
N TRP A 552 5.16 -15.82 -27.22
CA TRP A 552 6.05 -15.82 -26.06
C TRP A 552 7.51 -16.08 -26.46
N GLN A 553 7.78 -17.05 -27.33
CA GLN A 553 9.15 -17.32 -27.81
C GLN A 553 9.77 -16.09 -28.51
N ARG A 554 8.98 -15.29 -29.22
CA ARG A 554 9.48 -14.07 -29.91
C ARG A 554 9.91 -12.97 -28.94
N VAL A 555 9.33 -12.92 -27.73
CA VAL A 555 9.49 -11.78 -26.81
C VAL A 555 10.18 -12.12 -25.49
N LYS A 556 10.25 -13.40 -25.11
CA LYS A 556 10.83 -13.89 -23.85
C LYS A 556 12.19 -13.25 -23.54
N ALA A 557 13.08 -13.17 -24.53
CA ALA A 557 14.45 -12.66 -24.35
C ALA A 557 14.51 -11.16 -24.01
N PHE A 558 13.43 -10.42 -24.24
CA PHE A 558 13.36 -8.97 -24.00
C PHE A 558 12.57 -8.63 -22.74
N VAL A 559 12.05 -9.63 -22.03
CA VAL A 559 11.30 -9.47 -20.78
C VAL A 559 12.24 -9.83 -19.61
N PRO A 560 12.22 -9.09 -18.49
CA PRO A 560 13.08 -9.43 -17.34
C PRO A 560 12.80 -10.84 -16.82
N ASP A 561 13.83 -11.70 -16.77
CA ASP A 561 13.71 -13.08 -16.29
C ASP A 561 13.29 -13.17 -14.81
N SER A 562 13.63 -12.15 -14.02
CA SER A 562 13.26 -12.04 -12.62
C SER A 562 13.10 -10.58 -12.18
N VAL A 563 12.10 -10.31 -11.33
CA VAL A 563 11.89 -9.00 -10.69
C VAL A 563 11.72 -9.20 -9.18
N SER A 564 12.65 -8.66 -8.40
CA SER A 564 12.69 -8.82 -6.93
C SER A 564 12.63 -10.30 -6.50
N GLY A 565 13.35 -11.17 -7.20
CA GLY A 565 13.39 -12.62 -6.94
C GLY A 565 12.21 -13.42 -7.49
N ARG A 566 11.20 -12.78 -8.09
CA ARG A 566 10.05 -13.45 -8.73
C ARG A 566 10.37 -13.77 -10.18
N LYS A 567 10.24 -15.05 -10.57
CA LYS A 567 10.56 -15.50 -11.93
C LYS A 567 9.43 -15.25 -12.91
N VAL A 568 9.77 -14.90 -14.14
CA VAL A 568 8.82 -14.78 -15.24
C VAL A 568 8.30 -16.15 -15.67
N ARG A 569 7.03 -16.21 -16.10
CA ARG A 569 6.35 -17.46 -16.48
C ARG A 569 5.79 -17.43 -17.90
N GLY A 570 5.36 -16.27 -18.38
CA GLY A 570 4.79 -16.14 -19.72
C GLY A 570 4.02 -14.85 -19.90
N ILE A 571 3.16 -14.84 -20.91
CA ILE A 571 2.17 -13.78 -21.14
C ILE A 571 0.78 -14.33 -20.86
N ASN A 572 -0.11 -13.49 -20.37
CA ASN A 572 -1.47 -13.91 -20.07
C ASN A 572 -2.23 -14.27 -21.35
N ARG A 573 -2.90 -15.42 -21.36
CA ARG A 573 -3.67 -15.87 -22.52
C ARG A 573 -4.93 -15.04 -22.75
N ARG A 574 -5.38 -14.24 -21.77
CA ARG A 574 -6.56 -13.39 -21.88
C ARG A 574 -6.23 -12.04 -22.52
N PHE A 575 -6.45 -11.97 -23.82
CA PHE A 575 -6.25 -10.80 -24.64
C PHE A 575 -7.50 -9.92 -24.63
N ARG A 576 -7.29 -8.62 -24.40
CA ARG A 576 -8.31 -7.59 -24.55
C ARG A 576 -8.02 -6.83 -25.83
N VAL A 577 -8.81 -7.04 -26.87
CA VAL A 577 -8.60 -6.42 -28.17
C VAL A 577 -9.52 -5.20 -28.26
N TYR A 578 -8.93 -4.02 -28.45
CA TYR A 578 -9.64 -2.76 -28.47
C TYR A 578 -9.59 -2.11 -29.85
N ARG A 579 -10.67 -1.42 -30.20
CA ARG A 579 -10.81 -0.49 -31.31
C ARG A 579 -11.22 0.89 -30.77
N TYR A 580 -10.31 1.85 -30.87
CA TYR A 580 -10.55 3.25 -30.53
C TYR A 580 -10.86 4.05 -31.80
N VAL A 581 -11.98 4.76 -31.80
CA VAL A 581 -12.45 5.60 -32.90
C VAL A 581 -12.30 7.08 -32.54
N PRO A 582 -12.48 8.05 -33.47
CA PRO A 582 -12.32 9.45 -33.14
C PRO A 582 -13.21 9.90 -31.98
N GLY A 583 -12.63 10.61 -31.02
CA GLY A 583 -13.31 11.01 -29.78
C GLY A 583 -13.28 9.96 -28.66
N ALA A 584 -12.83 8.73 -28.93
CA ALA A 584 -12.54 7.74 -27.90
C ALA A 584 -11.19 8.07 -27.25
N GLU A 585 -11.20 8.27 -25.94
CA GLU A 585 -10.00 8.48 -25.12
C GLU A 585 -9.95 7.42 -24.03
N TYR A 586 -8.78 6.81 -23.84
CA TYR A 586 -8.56 5.95 -22.69
C TYR A 586 -7.86 6.76 -21.60
N ARG A 587 -8.64 7.10 -20.58
CA ARG A 587 -8.27 8.01 -19.49
C ARG A 587 -6.95 7.62 -18.83
N CYS A 588 -6.31 8.62 -18.22
CA CYS A 588 -5.10 8.44 -17.45
C CYS A 588 -5.31 7.49 -16.27
N HIS A 589 -4.51 6.43 -16.17
CA HIS A 589 -4.70 5.37 -15.18
C HIS A 589 -3.39 4.61 -14.86
N ILE A 590 -3.47 3.83 -13.79
CA ILE A 590 -2.48 2.80 -13.43
C ILE A 590 -3.13 1.45 -13.63
N ASP A 591 -2.41 0.54 -14.25
CA ASP A 591 -2.88 -0.81 -14.51
C ASP A 591 -2.92 -1.67 -13.24
N GLY A 592 -3.93 -2.53 -13.15
CA GLY A 592 -4.09 -3.46 -12.05
C GLY A 592 -3.48 -4.82 -12.37
N ALA A 593 -2.93 -5.48 -11.35
CA ALA A 593 -2.40 -6.83 -11.47
C ALA A 593 -3.50 -7.88 -11.77
N TRP A 594 -3.17 -8.87 -12.58
CA TRP A 594 -4.08 -9.93 -13.04
C TRP A 594 -3.40 -11.31 -12.92
N PRO A 595 -4.11 -12.34 -12.42
CA PRO A 595 -3.56 -13.70 -12.37
C PRO A 595 -3.58 -14.35 -13.76
N PRO A 596 -2.80 -15.41 -14.01
CA PRO A 596 -2.86 -16.13 -15.26
C PRO A 596 -4.27 -16.63 -15.56
N SER A 597 -4.75 -16.39 -16.76
CA SER A 597 -6.08 -16.81 -17.19
C SER A 597 -5.98 -17.98 -18.18
N GLY A 598 -6.90 -18.92 -18.07
CA GLY A 598 -6.88 -20.15 -18.86
C GLY A 598 -8.26 -20.73 -19.13
N ILE A 599 -8.25 -21.95 -19.64
CA ILE A 599 -9.44 -22.76 -19.87
C ILE A 599 -9.21 -24.05 -19.10
N ASP A 600 -10.17 -24.44 -18.28
CA ASP A 600 -10.11 -25.71 -17.57
C ASP A 600 -10.18 -26.86 -18.60
N PRO A 601 -9.19 -27.76 -18.64
CA PRO A 601 -9.09 -28.78 -19.69
C PRO A 601 -10.16 -29.87 -19.59
N VAL A 602 -10.88 -29.96 -18.47
CA VAL A 602 -11.91 -30.98 -18.21
C VAL A 602 -13.30 -30.43 -18.47
N THR A 603 -13.59 -29.25 -17.92
CA THR A 603 -14.92 -28.62 -17.99
C THR A 603 -15.09 -27.69 -19.17
N ASP A 604 -14.01 -27.35 -19.87
CA ASP A 604 -13.95 -26.36 -20.95
C ASP A 604 -14.43 -24.95 -20.53
N ALA A 605 -14.48 -24.71 -19.21
CA ALA A 605 -14.91 -23.45 -18.62
C ALA A 605 -13.75 -22.45 -18.52
N TYR A 606 -14.08 -21.16 -18.53
CA TYR A 606 -13.10 -20.12 -18.27
C TYR A 606 -12.53 -20.24 -16.84
N GLN A 607 -11.20 -20.19 -16.73
CA GLN A 607 -10.50 -20.17 -15.46
C GLN A 607 -9.86 -18.78 -15.26
N TYR A 608 -10.37 -18.04 -14.28
CA TYR A 608 -9.88 -16.69 -13.94
C TYR A 608 -8.41 -16.71 -13.48
N ASP A 609 -8.07 -17.64 -12.59
CA ASP A 609 -6.72 -17.88 -12.08
C ASP A 609 -6.32 -19.34 -12.36
N SER A 610 -5.52 -19.54 -13.40
CA SER A 610 -4.96 -20.81 -13.84
C SER A 610 -3.56 -21.07 -13.27
N SER A 611 -3.16 -20.35 -12.21
CA SER A 611 -1.89 -20.62 -11.54
C SER A 611 -1.85 -22.03 -10.98
N PRO A 612 -0.69 -22.70 -10.98
CA PRO A 612 -0.49 -23.91 -10.19
C PRO A 612 -0.86 -23.69 -8.72
N SER A 613 -1.44 -24.72 -8.08
CA SER A 613 -1.94 -24.61 -6.70
C SER A 613 -0.85 -24.27 -5.67
N ASP A 614 0.39 -24.67 -5.94
CA ASP A 614 1.58 -24.48 -5.11
C ASP A 614 2.43 -23.26 -5.52
N ALA A 615 2.21 -22.73 -6.73
CA ALA A 615 2.94 -21.61 -7.30
C ALA A 615 1.99 -20.55 -7.87
N LYS A 616 1.43 -19.72 -6.98
CA LYS A 616 0.59 -18.58 -7.38
C LYS A 616 1.38 -17.59 -8.22
N GLN A 617 0.73 -17.07 -9.26
CA GLN A 617 1.29 -16.12 -10.21
C GLN A 617 0.44 -14.85 -10.29
N SER A 618 1.06 -13.74 -10.68
CA SER A 618 0.41 -12.45 -10.90
C SER A 618 1.19 -11.66 -11.94
N SER A 619 0.51 -10.82 -12.71
CA SER A 619 1.17 -9.96 -13.67
C SER A 619 1.97 -8.85 -13.01
N LEU A 620 3.15 -8.54 -13.55
CA LEU A 620 3.96 -7.37 -13.14
C LEU A 620 4.10 -6.31 -14.22
N PHE A 621 3.93 -6.67 -15.50
CA PHE A 621 4.05 -5.76 -16.63
C PHE A 621 2.82 -5.82 -17.52
N THR A 622 2.50 -4.69 -18.13
CA THR A 622 1.50 -4.58 -19.19
C THR A 622 2.21 -4.92 -20.47
N PHE A 623 1.54 -5.68 -21.31
CA PHE A 623 2.01 -6.09 -22.63
C PHE A 623 1.02 -5.57 -23.67
N LEU A 624 1.36 -4.45 -24.29
CA LEU A 624 0.49 -3.68 -25.18
C LEU A 624 0.95 -3.82 -26.63
N ILE A 625 0.18 -4.53 -27.45
CA ILE A 625 0.50 -4.84 -28.85
C ILE A 625 -0.24 -3.87 -29.77
N TYR A 626 0.47 -3.12 -30.60
CA TYR A 626 -0.15 -2.22 -31.59
C TYR A 626 -0.43 -2.97 -32.89
N LEU A 627 -1.68 -3.01 -33.34
CA LEU A 627 -2.09 -3.75 -34.54
C LEU A 627 -2.14 -2.89 -35.80
N ASN A 628 -2.04 -1.56 -35.66
CA ASN A 628 -1.96 -0.62 -36.77
C ASN A 628 -1.30 0.69 -36.33
N ASP A 629 -1.03 1.55 -37.31
CA ASP A 629 -0.46 2.89 -37.11
C ASP A 629 -0.91 3.92 -38.16
N ASP A 630 -1.97 3.62 -38.92
CA ASP A 630 -2.61 4.49 -39.91
C ASP A 630 -3.69 5.41 -39.31
N PHE A 631 -3.34 6.11 -38.22
CA PHE A 631 -4.21 7.05 -37.52
C PHE A 631 -3.45 8.28 -36.99
N LYS A 632 -4.19 9.35 -36.66
CA LYS A 632 -3.64 10.55 -35.98
C LYS A 632 -4.04 10.58 -34.51
N GLY A 633 -3.12 11.08 -33.68
CA GLY A 633 -3.18 10.92 -32.23
C GLY A 633 -2.87 9.48 -31.82
N GLY A 634 -3.53 9.01 -30.76
CA GLY A 634 -3.45 7.61 -30.33
C GLY A 634 -2.13 7.23 -29.64
N GLU A 635 -1.26 8.18 -29.31
CA GLU A 635 -0.03 7.93 -28.55
C GLU A 635 -0.33 7.29 -27.19
N THR A 636 0.51 6.36 -26.76
CA THR A 636 0.52 5.90 -25.37
C THR A 636 1.43 6.85 -24.61
N THR A 637 0.83 7.72 -23.78
CA THR A 637 1.56 8.81 -23.13
C THR A 637 1.76 8.48 -21.66
N PHE A 638 3.02 8.51 -21.21
CA PHE A 638 3.40 8.22 -19.84
C PHE A 638 3.67 9.51 -19.07
N PHE A 639 3.36 9.51 -17.78
CA PHE A 639 3.48 10.68 -16.90
C PHE A 639 4.39 10.38 -15.73
N ILE A 640 5.47 11.15 -15.60
CA ILE A 640 6.38 11.07 -14.44
C ILE A 640 6.70 12.46 -13.89
N PRO A 641 6.97 12.59 -12.59
CA PRO A 641 7.37 13.87 -12.00
C PRO A 641 8.64 14.42 -12.66
N SER A 642 8.66 15.71 -12.94
CA SER A 642 9.88 16.44 -13.32
C SER A 642 10.78 16.64 -12.09
N VAL A 643 12.03 17.06 -12.35
CA VAL A 643 12.93 17.60 -11.30
C VAL A 643 12.33 18.83 -10.61
N GLU A 644 11.52 19.62 -11.31
CA GLU A 644 10.75 20.74 -10.73
C GLU A 644 9.47 20.20 -10.07
N GLU A 645 9.30 20.47 -8.77
CA GLU A 645 8.12 20.05 -8.02
C GLU A 645 6.85 20.77 -8.50
N GLY A 646 5.74 20.03 -8.61
CA GLY A 646 4.52 20.53 -9.22
C GLY A 646 4.50 20.51 -10.75
N VAL A 647 5.56 20.00 -11.40
CA VAL A 647 5.60 19.78 -12.85
C VAL A 647 5.68 18.29 -13.16
N ILE A 648 4.81 17.83 -14.06
CA ILE A 648 4.75 16.44 -14.54
C ILE A 648 5.17 16.39 -16.01
N ASN A 649 6.18 15.58 -16.33
CA ASN A 649 6.61 15.33 -17.70
C ASN A 649 5.66 14.32 -18.37
N ALA A 650 5.15 14.67 -19.55
CA ALA A 650 4.35 13.79 -20.40
C ALA A 650 5.23 13.28 -21.55
N TYR A 651 5.41 11.97 -21.64
CA TYR A 651 6.25 11.26 -22.60
C TYR A 651 5.40 10.45 -23.59
N PRO A 652 5.08 11.00 -24.78
CA PRO A 652 4.26 10.30 -25.77
C PRO A 652 5.08 9.25 -26.51
N VAL A 653 4.60 8.01 -26.56
CA VAL A 653 5.18 6.94 -27.38
C VAL A 653 4.29 6.70 -28.59
N LYS A 654 4.88 6.83 -29.79
CA LYS A 654 4.13 6.63 -31.04
C LYS A 654 3.92 5.14 -31.30
N PRO A 655 2.67 4.67 -31.47
CA PRO A 655 2.37 3.30 -31.87
C PRO A 655 3.00 2.96 -33.23
N ILE A 656 3.53 1.75 -33.34
CA ILE A 656 4.04 1.19 -34.60
C ILE A 656 3.41 -0.18 -34.76
N MET A 657 2.79 -0.44 -35.91
CA MET A 657 2.15 -1.71 -36.23
C MET A 657 3.10 -2.88 -35.99
N GLY A 658 2.64 -3.91 -35.28
CA GLY A 658 3.43 -5.10 -34.96
C GLY A 658 4.40 -4.96 -33.80
N SER A 659 4.53 -3.77 -33.21
CA SER A 659 5.36 -3.55 -32.03
C SER A 659 4.60 -3.75 -30.72
N VAL A 660 5.35 -4.03 -29.65
CA VAL A 660 4.83 -4.23 -28.30
C VAL A 660 5.48 -3.26 -27.34
N ALA A 661 4.68 -2.48 -26.61
CA ALA A 661 5.16 -1.74 -25.44
C ALA A 661 5.02 -2.61 -24.18
N VAL A 662 6.09 -2.71 -23.40
CA VAL A 662 6.14 -3.44 -22.12
C VAL A 662 6.57 -2.49 -21.01
N PHE A 663 5.76 -2.37 -19.97
CA PHE A 663 6.00 -1.45 -18.84
C PHE A 663 5.36 -1.93 -17.53
N PRO A 664 5.91 -1.56 -16.36
CA PRO A 664 5.48 -2.11 -15.07
C PRO A 664 4.12 -1.56 -14.58
N HIS A 665 3.35 -2.41 -13.89
CA HIS A 665 2.13 -2.03 -13.15
C HIS A 665 1.80 -2.89 -11.92
N GLY A 666 2.37 -4.09 -11.77
CA GLY A 666 1.89 -5.07 -10.78
C GLY A 666 2.17 -4.73 -9.32
N GLU A 667 3.00 -3.71 -9.05
CA GLU A 667 3.18 -3.13 -7.72
C GLU A 667 2.95 -1.63 -7.79
N ALA A 668 2.56 -1.02 -6.66
CA ALA A 668 2.46 0.43 -6.60
C ALA A 668 3.81 1.10 -6.89
N LYS A 669 4.92 0.52 -6.41
CA LYS A 669 6.26 1.04 -6.67
C LYS A 669 6.66 0.73 -8.11
N GLY A 670 7.03 1.76 -8.87
CA GLY A 670 7.43 1.66 -10.27
C GLY A 670 6.29 1.62 -11.28
N ALA A 671 5.03 1.48 -10.86
CA ALA A 671 3.90 1.52 -11.79
C ALA A 671 3.83 2.86 -12.54
N LEU A 672 3.74 2.78 -13.87
CA LEU A 672 3.74 3.98 -14.71
C LEU A 672 2.32 4.48 -14.97
N LEU A 673 2.08 5.73 -14.59
CA LEU A 673 0.86 6.45 -14.94
C LEU A 673 0.86 6.70 -16.44
N HIS A 674 -0.21 6.32 -17.12
CA HIS A 674 -0.29 6.46 -18.56
C HIS A 674 -1.72 6.65 -19.05
N GLU A 675 -1.84 7.16 -20.27
CA GLU A 675 -3.11 7.30 -20.98
C GLU A 675 -2.98 6.83 -22.43
N GLY A 676 -4.12 6.48 -23.03
CA GLY A 676 -4.24 6.33 -24.48
C GLY A 676 -4.77 7.63 -25.06
N THR A 677 -3.88 8.48 -25.56
CA THR A 677 -4.20 9.78 -26.16
C THR A 677 -5.33 9.63 -27.18
N GLY A 678 -6.34 10.49 -27.12
CA GLY A 678 -7.52 10.36 -27.98
C GLY A 678 -7.19 10.35 -29.47
N VAL A 679 -7.79 9.41 -30.21
CA VAL A 679 -7.67 9.35 -31.67
C VAL A 679 -8.46 10.50 -32.28
N THR A 680 -7.87 11.20 -33.26
CA THR A 680 -8.53 12.33 -33.95
C THR A 680 -8.95 11.99 -35.36
N GLU A 681 -8.24 11.08 -36.01
CA GLU A 681 -8.49 10.64 -37.38
C GLU A 681 -8.14 9.16 -37.50
N GLY A 682 -8.99 8.39 -38.20
CA GLY A 682 -8.85 6.94 -38.33
C GLY A 682 -9.33 6.17 -37.09
N ALA A 683 -8.87 4.92 -36.94
CA ALA A 683 -9.13 4.10 -35.76
C ALA A 683 -7.85 3.36 -35.32
N LYS A 684 -7.64 3.23 -34.01
CA LYS A 684 -6.51 2.52 -33.41
C LYS A 684 -6.95 1.15 -32.92
N TYR A 685 -6.25 0.11 -33.36
CA TYR A 685 -6.39 -1.26 -32.91
C TYR A 685 -5.22 -1.65 -32.02
N VAL A 686 -5.52 -2.16 -30.84
CA VAL A 686 -4.50 -2.52 -29.85
C VAL A 686 -4.95 -3.71 -29.02
N ILE A 687 -4.01 -4.58 -28.67
CA ILE A 687 -4.24 -5.68 -27.73
C ILE A 687 -3.57 -5.33 -26.42
N ARG A 688 -4.30 -5.51 -25.32
CA ARG A 688 -3.71 -5.50 -23.99
C ARG A 688 -3.77 -6.89 -23.37
N THR A 689 -2.60 -7.39 -23.01
CA THR A 689 -2.40 -8.51 -22.09
C THR A 689 -1.32 -8.14 -21.08
N ASP A 690 -0.81 -9.10 -20.34
CA ASP A 690 0.04 -8.89 -19.18
C ASP A 690 1.16 -9.94 -19.13
N VAL A 691 2.32 -9.61 -18.55
CA VAL A 691 3.43 -10.55 -18.33
C VAL A 691 3.36 -11.11 -16.92
N GLU A 692 3.37 -12.43 -16.81
CA GLU A 692 3.12 -13.18 -15.58
C GLU A 692 4.40 -13.55 -14.85
N TYR A 693 4.40 -13.36 -13.53
CA TYR A 693 5.50 -13.70 -12.65
C TYR A 693 4.98 -14.50 -11.45
N ASP A 694 5.87 -15.26 -10.81
CA ASP A 694 5.56 -15.88 -9.52
C ASP A 694 5.25 -14.80 -8.47
N VAL A 695 4.29 -15.07 -7.57
CA VAL A 695 3.98 -14.17 -6.45
C VAL A 695 5.06 -14.24 -5.38
N LYS A 696 5.60 -15.45 -5.13
CA LYS A 696 6.67 -15.67 -4.16
C LYS A 696 8.02 -15.49 -4.84
N ALA A 697 8.92 -14.77 -4.18
CA ALA A 697 10.31 -14.76 -4.59
C ALA A 697 10.90 -16.17 -4.41
N THR A 698 11.64 -16.64 -5.43
CA THR A 698 12.51 -17.80 -5.26
C THR A 698 13.63 -17.43 -4.27
N GLN A 699 13.80 -18.26 -3.23
CA GLN A 699 14.91 -18.16 -2.28
C GLN A 699 16.26 -18.38 -2.97
#